data_AF-A0A8C4NN16-F1
#
_entry.id   AF-A0A8C4NN16-F1
#
_cell.length_a   1.000
_cell.length_b   1.000
_cell.length_c   1.000
_cell.angle_alpha   90.00
_cell.angle_beta   90.00
_cell.angle_gamma   90.00
#
_symmetry.space_group_name_H-M   'P 1'
#
loop_
_entity.id
_entity.type
_entity.pdbx_description
1 polymer ?
#
loop_
_entity_poly.entity_id
_entity_poly.type
_entity_poly.pdbx_seq_one_letter_code
_entity_poly.pdbx_strand_id
1 'polypeptide(L)'
;MIHSGILLIAVVVAVANALIPRHYFSPADVERLEASLRRPYDSLEDAYHSTIGLKALGKKPSDAKALCNFVKSAGETEDAQSLFYIASVSAALPECKVTLGQDVQQRLLAGIHESAPVSQVYHSVGALSSLGLPLSSQQSIIALTTGLAREDNPISTTEALFAACFLSQQADLARIAQEVEDLVARADDHGKVYLQFEEGVEATALFIAAAYELANHIGADPPIKQDQLLQFANAILVRKSHSSLSEASAVARAAGALSNNRFHVPVVVRSDGSAAMSRVRPSLRVRTAFLPVSHIFPSLLLFSKEDYFDVGYSSSPYMIPFCFHQLRVTDVLSRPLPKAELILERAREAVSRKTVLSQVAFSASGDMHEFDFLQANPQRGYFDLSLVVEGDGSFIGKEVEMRVKFATDVVVSNMEVSTVDKDQSMAAKITQVPYPSKASSTFMADGHQKLALSFKIIDKHSGDILTPQQAFIRIQSQRSGQEVIFVAEPDPQLLYRFELDPQERRAQFGAASGTYSVFLVVGDATIDNPLHWHLGDVLLKFSEEDGPPIAKTEKLFTSKPEIEHMFRQPEKRPTRAVSNAFTFMVLCPLLLLFVLWFNLGVNLRNFTFAPSTILFHLGLGSMLVLLYMFWSHLNMFDMLKYLTAVGGFTFLAGNRMLSQMAAKRISSEHSGWPPKHKAALTGGKPK
;
A
#
# COMPACT_ATOMS: atom_id res chain seq x y z
N MET A 1 9.63 65.65 -41.93
CA MET A 1 9.86 64.78 -43.11
C MET A 1 10.68 63.58 -42.62
N ILE A 2 10.02 62.45 -42.34
CA ILE A 2 9.94 61.26 -43.21
C ILE A 2 11.09 60.27 -42.87
N HIS A 3 10.68 59.22 -42.12
CA HIS A 3 10.96 57.79 -42.31
C HIS A 3 11.99 57.03 -41.46
N SER A 4 11.48 55.86 -41.03
CA SER A 4 12.12 54.59 -40.69
C SER A 4 12.67 54.49 -39.26
N GLY A 5 11.99 53.86 -38.28
CA GLY A 5 11.09 52.72 -38.38
C GLY A 5 11.90 51.42 -38.24
N ILE A 6 12.37 51.13 -37.02
CA ILE A 6 12.92 49.81 -36.67
C ILE A 6 11.88 49.11 -35.79
N LEU A 7 11.24 48.15 -36.44
CA LEU A 7 10.25 47.21 -35.95
C LEU A 7 10.86 46.37 -34.82
N LEU A 8 10.37 46.55 -33.60
CA LEU A 8 10.64 45.66 -32.48
C LEU A 8 9.74 44.43 -32.66
N ILE A 9 10.24 43.40 -33.35
CA ILE A 9 9.60 42.07 -33.35
C ILE A 9 9.87 41.46 -31.97
N ALA A 10 8.97 41.74 -31.02
CA ALA A 10 8.84 40.92 -29.84
C ALA A 10 8.28 39.57 -30.31
N VAL A 11 9.16 38.58 -30.51
CA VAL A 11 8.77 37.17 -30.61
C VAL A 11 8.25 36.76 -29.24
N VAL A 12 6.96 36.99 -29.01
CA VAL A 12 6.21 36.30 -27.96
C VAL A 12 6.17 34.84 -28.39
N VAL A 13 7.10 34.03 -27.89
CA VAL A 13 6.89 32.58 -27.84
C VAL A 13 5.78 32.38 -26.81
N ALA A 14 4.54 32.47 -27.27
CA ALA A 14 3.44 31.84 -26.57
C ALA A 14 3.78 30.35 -26.58
N VAL A 15 4.29 29.84 -25.47
CA VAL A 15 4.18 28.42 -25.18
C VAL A 15 2.69 28.20 -24.95
N ALA A 16 1.95 27.99 -26.04
CA ALA A 16 0.67 27.34 -25.94
C ALA A 16 0.99 25.99 -25.31
N ASN A 17 0.70 25.82 -24.02
CA ASN A 17 0.70 24.50 -23.41
C ASN A 17 -0.43 23.74 -24.10
N ALA A 18 -0.13 23.11 -25.24
CA ALA A 18 -1.04 22.19 -25.90
C ALA A 18 -1.45 21.14 -24.86
N LEU A 19 -2.75 21.00 -24.64
CA LEU A 19 -3.22 19.98 -23.72
C LEU A 19 -2.90 18.62 -24.34
N ILE A 20 -2.39 17.70 -23.52
CA ILE A 20 -2.06 16.33 -23.92
C ILE A 20 -2.80 15.33 -23.04
N PRO A 21 -3.04 14.10 -23.53
CA PRO A 21 -3.45 13.00 -22.67
C PRO A 21 -2.42 12.79 -21.55
N ARG A 22 -2.84 13.04 -20.30
CA ARG A 22 -2.02 12.81 -19.10
C ARG A 22 -2.20 11.38 -18.58
N HIS A 23 -3.39 10.84 -18.79
CA HIS A 23 -3.76 9.50 -18.34
C HIS A 23 -4.13 8.64 -19.52
N TYR A 24 -3.76 7.37 -19.43
CA TYR A 24 -4.04 6.32 -20.40
C TYR A 24 -3.99 4.97 -19.69
N PHE A 25 -4.55 3.95 -20.32
CA PHE A 25 -4.44 2.59 -19.82
C PHE A 25 -3.21 1.91 -20.43
N SER A 26 -2.23 1.60 -19.58
CA SER A 26 -1.14 0.69 -19.92
C SER A 26 -1.67 -0.71 -20.24
N PRO A 27 -0.90 -1.60 -20.88
CA PRO A 27 -1.35 -2.97 -21.13
C PRO A 27 -1.86 -3.68 -19.87
N ALA A 28 -1.19 -3.49 -18.73
CA ALA A 28 -1.62 -4.02 -17.44
C ALA A 28 -2.92 -3.37 -16.92
N ASP A 29 -3.15 -2.07 -17.20
CA ASP A 29 -4.42 -1.41 -16.86
C ASP A 29 -5.58 -1.98 -17.70
N VAL A 30 -5.35 -2.23 -19.00
CA VAL A 30 -6.34 -2.85 -19.89
C VAL A 30 -6.67 -4.27 -19.43
N GLU A 31 -5.66 -5.06 -19.03
CA GLU A 31 -5.88 -6.38 -18.44
C GLU A 31 -6.67 -6.32 -17.14
N ARG A 32 -6.40 -5.34 -16.27
CA ARG A 32 -7.19 -5.13 -15.03
C ARG A 32 -8.63 -4.72 -15.30
N LEU A 33 -8.86 -3.89 -16.30
CA LEU A 33 -10.20 -3.51 -16.75
C LEU A 33 -10.95 -4.72 -17.31
N GLU A 34 -10.29 -5.51 -18.17
CA GLU A 34 -10.82 -6.77 -18.70
C GLU A 34 -11.16 -7.75 -17.55
N ALA A 35 -10.27 -7.91 -16.57
CA ALA A 35 -10.51 -8.75 -15.40
C ALA A 35 -11.69 -8.26 -14.55
N SER A 36 -11.88 -6.94 -14.44
CA SER A 36 -13.02 -6.37 -13.72
C SER A 36 -14.34 -6.65 -14.42
N LEU A 37 -14.36 -6.64 -15.75
CA LEU A 37 -15.53 -7.00 -16.56
C LEU A 37 -15.83 -8.50 -16.57
N ARG A 38 -14.82 -9.35 -16.31
CA ARG A 38 -14.96 -10.82 -16.24
C ARG A 38 -15.36 -11.33 -14.85
N ARG A 39 -15.68 -10.45 -13.89
CA ARG A 39 -16.21 -10.87 -12.59
C ARG A 39 -17.53 -11.64 -12.76
N PRO A 40 -17.86 -12.57 -11.85
CA PRO A 40 -19.18 -13.20 -11.82
C PRO A 40 -20.29 -12.15 -11.76
N TYR A 41 -21.40 -12.42 -12.44
CA TYR A 41 -22.60 -11.59 -12.44
C TYR A 41 -23.77 -12.42 -11.94
N ASP A 42 -24.60 -11.83 -11.09
CA ASP A 42 -25.79 -12.46 -10.52
C ASP A 42 -27.10 -11.85 -11.07
N SER A 43 -27.01 -10.70 -11.72
CA SER A 43 -28.14 -9.94 -12.27
C SER A 43 -28.06 -9.79 -13.80
N LEU A 44 -29.20 -9.50 -14.44
CA LEU A 44 -29.26 -9.19 -15.87
C LEU A 44 -28.48 -7.91 -16.22
N GLU A 45 -28.50 -6.93 -15.30
CA GLU A 45 -27.77 -5.67 -15.42
C GLU A 45 -26.25 -5.92 -15.45
N ASP A 46 -25.73 -6.68 -14.49
CA ASP A 46 -24.32 -7.04 -14.44
C ASP A 46 -23.88 -7.83 -15.68
N ALA A 47 -24.72 -8.75 -16.14
CA ALA A 47 -24.49 -9.51 -17.37
C ALA A 47 -24.43 -8.59 -18.60
N TYR A 48 -25.31 -7.60 -18.68
CA TYR A 48 -25.31 -6.57 -19.72
C TYR A 48 -24.02 -5.75 -19.69
N HIS A 49 -23.66 -5.19 -18.54
CA HIS A 49 -22.46 -4.34 -18.41
C HIS A 49 -21.17 -5.10 -18.68
N SER A 50 -21.05 -6.34 -18.20
CA SER A 50 -19.94 -7.23 -18.52
C SER A 50 -19.82 -7.44 -20.04
N THR A 51 -20.92 -7.75 -20.70
CA THR A 51 -20.94 -8.08 -22.15
C THR A 51 -20.61 -6.88 -23.02
N ILE A 52 -21.28 -5.75 -22.80
CA ILE A 52 -21.09 -4.54 -23.60
C ILE A 52 -19.72 -3.92 -23.34
N GLY A 53 -19.24 -3.94 -22.09
CA GLY A 53 -17.89 -3.47 -21.75
C GLY A 53 -16.81 -4.29 -22.45
N LEU A 54 -16.92 -5.62 -22.45
CA LEU A 54 -15.99 -6.49 -23.19
C LEU A 54 -16.04 -6.25 -24.69
N LYS A 55 -17.25 -6.08 -25.26
CA LYS A 55 -17.45 -5.76 -26.68
C LYS A 55 -16.74 -4.45 -27.05
N ALA A 56 -16.83 -3.41 -26.21
CA ALA A 56 -16.14 -2.14 -26.45
C ALA A 56 -14.60 -2.26 -26.45
N LEU A 57 -14.05 -3.20 -25.69
CA LEU A 57 -12.62 -3.52 -25.70
C LEU A 57 -12.22 -4.47 -26.85
N GLY A 58 -13.15 -4.89 -27.71
CA GLY A 58 -12.90 -5.88 -28.77
C GLY A 58 -12.69 -7.30 -28.23
N LYS A 59 -13.17 -7.58 -27.02
CA LYS A 59 -13.07 -8.88 -26.34
C LYS A 59 -14.41 -9.59 -26.34
N LYS A 60 -14.37 -10.91 -26.13
CA LYS A 60 -15.57 -11.76 -26.00
C LYS A 60 -15.73 -12.26 -24.56
N PRO A 61 -16.97 -12.48 -24.09
CA PRO A 61 -17.25 -13.16 -22.82
C PRO A 61 -16.57 -14.53 -22.73
N SER A 62 -16.17 -14.95 -21.52
CA SER A 62 -15.45 -16.23 -21.30
C SER A 62 -16.29 -17.44 -21.72
N ASP A 63 -17.58 -17.44 -21.39
CA ASP A 63 -18.53 -18.48 -21.76
C ASP A 63 -19.80 -17.86 -22.36
N ALA A 64 -19.77 -17.66 -23.67
CA ALA A 64 -20.90 -17.10 -24.41
C ALA A 64 -22.16 -17.99 -24.36
N LYS A 65 -22.01 -19.31 -24.19
CA LYS A 65 -23.14 -20.24 -24.14
C LYS A 65 -23.83 -20.19 -22.79
N ALA A 66 -23.06 -20.19 -21.70
CA ALA A 66 -23.61 -20.02 -20.35
C ALA A 66 -24.31 -18.67 -20.20
N LEU A 67 -23.70 -17.58 -20.71
CA LEU A 67 -24.32 -16.25 -20.73
C LEU A 67 -25.64 -16.23 -21.52
N CYS A 68 -25.66 -16.84 -22.71
CA CYS A 68 -26.89 -16.93 -23.49
C CYS A 68 -27.98 -17.75 -22.78
N ASN A 69 -27.62 -18.86 -22.13
CA ASN A 69 -28.55 -19.68 -21.35
C ASN A 69 -29.09 -18.91 -20.14
N PHE A 70 -28.24 -18.14 -19.45
CA PHE A 70 -28.63 -17.29 -18.33
C PHE A 70 -29.70 -16.27 -18.76
N VAL A 71 -29.44 -15.54 -19.84
CA VAL A 71 -30.36 -14.54 -20.37
C VAL A 71 -31.67 -15.17 -20.88
N LYS A 72 -31.61 -16.36 -21.51
CA LYS A 72 -32.81 -17.11 -21.91
C LYS A 72 -33.62 -17.63 -20.72
N SER A 73 -32.95 -18.01 -19.63
CA SER A 73 -33.61 -18.55 -18.43
C SER A 73 -34.36 -17.49 -17.63
N ALA A 74 -33.98 -16.21 -17.74
CA ALA A 74 -34.70 -15.11 -17.10
C ALA A 74 -36.12 -14.91 -17.66
N GLY A 75 -36.39 -15.40 -18.88
CA GLY A 75 -37.73 -15.41 -19.47
C GLY A 75 -38.25 -14.02 -19.86
N GLU A 76 -39.56 -13.93 -20.10
CA GLU A 76 -40.25 -12.68 -20.41
C GLU A 76 -40.58 -11.94 -19.09
N THR A 77 -39.91 -10.83 -18.85
CA THR A 77 -40.17 -9.96 -17.69
C THR A 77 -41.23 -8.91 -18.00
N GLU A 78 -41.81 -8.30 -16.96
CA GLU A 78 -42.70 -7.14 -17.12
C GLU A 78 -41.95 -5.81 -17.25
N ASP A 79 -40.75 -5.75 -16.72
CA ASP A 79 -39.92 -4.56 -16.70
C ASP A 79 -39.17 -4.35 -18.04
N ALA A 80 -39.29 -3.13 -18.60
CA ALA A 80 -38.67 -2.76 -19.88
C ALA A 80 -37.13 -2.73 -19.80
N GLN A 81 -36.56 -2.38 -18.63
CA GLN A 81 -35.11 -2.35 -18.42
C GLN A 81 -34.50 -3.76 -18.47
N SER A 82 -35.13 -4.72 -17.80
CA SER A 82 -34.73 -6.13 -17.85
C SER A 82 -34.82 -6.69 -19.29
N LEU A 83 -35.87 -6.35 -20.03
CA LEU A 83 -36.02 -6.72 -21.44
C LEU A 83 -34.92 -6.10 -22.33
N PHE A 84 -34.56 -4.84 -22.06
CA PHE A 84 -33.44 -4.18 -22.73
C PHE A 84 -32.11 -4.89 -22.50
N TYR A 85 -31.81 -5.29 -21.27
CA TYR A 85 -30.60 -6.05 -20.95
C TYR A 85 -30.56 -7.40 -21.68
N ILE A 86 -31.68 -8.14 -21.65
CA ILE A 86 -31.83 -9.42 -22.37
C ILE A 86 -31.58 -9.22 -23.87
N ALA A 87 -32.27 -8.26 -24.47
CA ALA A 87 -32.18 -7.96 -25.90
C ALA A 87 -30.77 -7.53 -26.32
N SER A 88 -30.14 -6.65 -25.54
CA SER A 88 -28.81 -6.12 -25.84
C SER A 88 -27.72 -7.19 -25.72
N VAL A 89 -27.78 -8.05 -24.69
CA VAL A 89 -26.86 -9.19 -24.57
C VAL A 89 -27.07 -10.19 -25.71
N SER A 90 -28.33 -10.47 -26.07
CA SER A 90 -28.65 -11.32 -27.22
C SER A 90 -28.06 -10.76 -28.52
N ALA A 91 -28.20 -9.45 -28.76
CA ALA A 91 -27.66 -8.78 -29.95
C ALA A 91 -26.12 -8.72 -29.98
N ALA A 92 -25.47 -8.71 -28.81
CA ALA A 92 -24.02 -8.73 -28.71
C ALA A 92 -23.41 -10.13 -28.99
N LEU A 93 -24.21 -11.19 -28.94
CA LEU A 93 -23.78 -12.59 -29.08
C LEU A 93 -24.29 -13.20 -30.40
N PRO A 94 -23.43 -13.51 -31.38
CA PRO A 94 -23.85 -14.03 -32.69
C PRO A 94 -24.71 -15.31 -32.64
N GLU A 95 -24.47 -16.17 -31.64
CA GLU A 95 -25.15 -17.46 -31.47
C GLU A 95 -26.36 -17.39 -30.52
N CYS A 96 -26.63 -16.22 -29.93
CA CYS A 96 -27.74 -16.06 -28.98
C CYS A 96 -28.91 -15.35 -29.63
N LYS A 97 -29.91 -16.12 -30.08
CA LYS A 97 -31.21 -15.58 -30.51
C LYS A 97 -32.24 -15.77 -29.41
N VAL A 98 -32.71 -14.65 -28.86
CA VAL A 98 -33.89 -14.59 -27.99
C VAL A 98 -35.04 -14.04 -28.83
N THR A 99 -36.15 -14.77 -28.87
CA THR A 99 -37.41 -14.33 -29.51
C THR A 99 -38.44 -14.13 -28.42
N LEU A 100 -38.98 -12.92 -28.32
CA LEU A 100 -40.03 -12.57 -27.36
C LEU A 100 -41.41 -12.61 -28.05
N GLY A 101 -42.46 -12.93 -27.29
CA GLY A 101 -43.84 -12.98 -27.77
C GLY A 101 -44.38 -11.63 -28.25
N GLN A 102 -45.43 -11.65 -29.07
CA GLN A 102 -46.08 -10.45 -29.61
C GLN A 102 -46.61 -9.51 -28.51
N ASP A 103 -47.02 -10.05 -27.37
CA ASP A 103 -47.49 -9.27 -26.22
C ASP A 103 -46.38 -8.40 -25.63
N VAL A 104 -45.14 -8.89 -25.62
CA VAL A 104 -43.97 -8.12 -25.17
C VAL A 104 -43.69 -6.95 -26.11
N GLN A 105 -43.78 -7.17 -27.42
CA GLN A 105 -43.61 -6.12 -28.42
C GLN A 105 -44.62 -4.99 -28.22
N GLN A 106 -45.91 -5.31 -28.03
CA GLN A 106 -46.95 -4.30 -27.81
C GLN A 106 -46.71 -3.50 -26.52
N ARG A 107 -46.22 -4.15 -25.45
CA ARG A 107 -45.88 -3.47 -24.19
C ARG A 107 -44.71 -2.51 -24.35
N LEU A 108 -43.64 -2.92 -25.04
CA LEU A 108 -42.50 -2.04 -25.32
C LEU A 108 -42.93 -0.83 -26.18
N LEU A 109 -43.79 -1.04 -27.16
CA LEU A 109 -44.35 0.06 -27.96
C LEU A 109 -45.24 0.99 -27.12
N ALA A 110 -46.06 0.46 -26.20
CA ALA A 110 -46.86 1.25 -25.27
C ALA A 110 -46.00 2.06 -24.28
N GLY A 111 -44.78 1.59 -23.98
CA GLY A 111 -43.78 2.31 -23.20
C GLY A 111 -43.22 3.56 -23.88
N ILE A 112 -43.43 3.74 -25.19
CA ILE A 112 -42.93 4.89 -25.96
C ILE A 112 -44.05 5.91 -26.14
N HIS A 113 -44.14 6.85 -25.21
CA HIS A 113 -45.14 7.92 -25.25
C HIS A 113 -44.60 9.20 -24.60
N GLU A 114 -45.23 10.34 -24.89
CA GLU A 114 -44.70 11.66 -24.53
C GLU A 114 -44.52 11.88 -23.03
N SER A 115 -45.34 11.28 -22.17
CA SER A 115 -45.23 11.39 -20.71
C SER A 115 -44.31 10.36 -20.05
N ALA A 116 -43.73 9.42 -20.81
CA ALA A 116 -42.80 8.44 -20.26
C ALA A 116 -41.49 9.11 -19.82
N PRO A 117 -40.81 8.58 -18.80
CA PRO A 117 -39.48 9.02 -18.45
C PRO A 117 -38.46 8.62 -19.52
N VAL A 118 -37.38 9.40 -19.66
CA VAL A 118 -36.39 9.19 -20.74
C VAL A 118 -35.75 7.80 -20.66
N SER A 119 -35.46 7.32 -19.46
CA SER A 119 -34.93 5.98 -19.21
C SER A 119 -35.84 4.87 -19.71
N GLN A 120 -37.16 4.98 -19.51
CA GLN A 120 -38.12 4.00 -20.00
C GLN A 120 -38.18 3.99 -21.53
N VAL A 121 -38.14 5.16 -22.16
CA VAL A 121 -38.11 5.27 -23.63
C VAL A 121 -36.82 4.67 -24.18
N TYR A 122 -35.67 4.99 -23.58
CA TYR A 122 -34.37 4.43 -23.94
C TYR A 122 -34.36 2.90 -23.88
N HIS A 123 -34.78 2.31 -22.76
CA HIS A 123 -34.85 0.86 -22.61
C HIS A 123 -35.82 0.23 -23.62
N SER A 124 -37.00 0.83 -23.83
CA SER A 124 -38.01 0.29 -24.75
C SER A 124 -37.54 0.32 -26.21
N VAL A 125 -36.98 1.45 -26.65
CA VAL A 125 -36.42 1.62 -28.00
C VAL A 125 -35.23 0.70 -28.21
N GLY A 126 -34.31 0.63 -27.25
CA GLY A 126 -33.14 -0.23 -27.33
C GLY A 126 -33.49 -1.72 -27.38
N ALA A 127 -34.51 -2.15 -26.63
CA ALA A 127 -35.00 -3.52 -26.65
C ALA A 127 -35.61 -3.87 -28.02
N LEU A 128 -36.50 -3.02 -28.55
CA LEU A 128 -37.13 -3.21 -29.86
C LEU A 128 -36.09 -3.27 -30.97
N SER A 129 -35.14 -2.33 -30.98
CA SER A 129 -34.07 -2.27 -31.98
C SER A 129 -33.15 -3.48 -31.90
N SER A 130 -32.70 -3.87 -30.69
CA SER A 130 -31.78 -5.00 -30.51
C SER A 130 -32.41 -6.35 -30.89
N LEU A 131 -33.74 -6.47 -30.81
CA LEU A 131 -34.51 -7.64 -31.26
C LEU A 131 -34.88 -7.59 -32.75
N GLY A 132 -34.61 -6.50 -33.45
CA GLY A 132 -35.01 -6.29 -34.84
C GLY A 132 -36.53 -6.16 -35.02
N LEU A 133 -37.23 -5.68 -34.00
CA LEU A 133 -38.68 -5.44 -34.04
C LEU A 133 -38.99 -4.04 -34.60
N PRO A 134 -40.13 -3.86 -35.29
CA PRO A 134 -40.48 -2.56 -35.86
C PRO A 134 -40.76 -1.53 -34.76
N LEU A 135 -40.19 -0.33 -34.91
CA LEU A 135 -40.40 0.83 -34.06
C LEU A 135 -40.50 2.11 -34.89
N SER A 136 -41.23 3.11 -34.40
CA SER A 136 -41.39 4.40 -35.10
C SER A 136 -40.34 5.40 -34.63
N SER A 137 -39.36 5.72 -35.48
CA SER A 137 -38.33 6.71 -35.14
C SER A 137 -38.92 8.08 -34.82
N GLN A 138 -39.96 8.51 -35.54
CA GLN A 138 -40.61 9.80 -35.29
C GLN A 138 -41.28 9.85 -33.91
N GLN A 139 -42.01 8.79 -33.52
CA GLN A 139 -42.66 8.72 -32.21
C GLN A 139 -41.62 8.68 -31.09
N SER A 140 -40.53 7.93 -31.27
CA SER A 140 -39.42 7.88 -30.31
C SER A 140 -38.73 9.23 -30.15
N ILE A 141 -38.46 9.96 -31.25
CA ILE A 141 -37.85 11.30 -31.18
C ILE A 141 -38.76 12.28 -30.45
N ILE A 142 -40.07 12.27 -30.73
CA ILE A 142 -41.04 13.13 -30.02
C ILE A 142 -41.05 12.79 -28.53
N ALA A 143 -41.12 11.51 -28.16
CA ALA A 143 -41.09 11.10 -26.76
C ALA A 143 -39.79 11.51 -26.05
N LEU A 144 -38.64 11.32 -26.68
CA LEU A 144 -37.33 11.70 -26.13
C LEU A 144 -37.20 13.23 -25.98
N THR A 145 -37.52 14.00 -27.02
CA THR A 145 -37.39 15.47 -26.97
C THR A 145 -38.36 16.11 -25.98
N THR A 146 -39.59 15.61 -25.87
CA THR A 146 -40.55 16.05 -24.84
C THR A 146 -40.11 15.60 -23.44
N GLY A 147 -39.50 14.42 -23.32
CA GLY A 147 -38.92 13.93 -22.07
C GLY A 147 -37.76 14.78 -21.57
N LEU A 148 -36.81 15.10 -22.45
CA LEU A 148 -35.65 15.96 -22.13
C LEU A 148 -36.05 17.36 -21.71
N ALA A 149 -37.15 17.91 -22.25
CA ALA A 149 -37.70 19.19 -21.80
C ALA A 149 -38.20 19.16 -20.34
N ARG A 150 -38.47 17.97 -19.77
CA ARG A 150 -38.86 17.79 -18.36
C ARG A 150 -37.71 17.32 -17.47
N GLU A 151 -36.84 16.45 -18.00
CA GLU A 151 -35.77 15.78 -17.29
C GLU A 151 -34.40 16.35 -17.69
N ASP A 152 -34.11 17.57 -17.22
CA ASP A 152 -32.88 18.27 -17.57
C ASP A 152 -31.67 17.83 -16.70
N ASN A 153 -31.22 16.60 -16.89
CA ASN A 153 -30.04 16.06 -16.20
C ASN A 153 -29.10 15.29 -17.16
N PRO A 154 -27.80 15.17 -16.83
CA PRO A 154 -26.81 14.50 -17.68
C PRO A 154 -27.11 13.03 -17.98
N ILE A 155 -27.72 12.31 -17.04
CA ILE A 155 -28.03 10.89 -17.20
C ILE A 155 -29.16 10.71 -18.22
N SER A 156 -30.31 11.38 -18.03
CA SER A 156 -31.43 11.34 -18.98
C SER A 156 -30.99 11.79 -20.38
N THR A 157 -30.17 12.84 -20.47
CA THR A 157 -29.61 13.31 -21.75
C THR A 157 -28.76 12.24 -22.40
N THR A 158 -27.85 11.61 -21.65
CA THR A 158 -26.99 10.53 -22.13
C THR A 158 -27.79 9.31 -22.61
N GLU A 159 -28.86 8.93 -21.90
CA GLU A 159 -29.77 7.86 -22.31
C GLU A 159 -30.51 8.20 -23.61
N ALA A 160 -30.94 9.46 -23.79
CA ALA A 160 -31.54 9.90 -25.04
C ALA A 160 -30.55 9.86 -26.22
N LEU A 161 -29.28 10.21 -25.99
CA LEU A 161 -28.22 10.07 -26.99
C LEU A 161 -28.02 8.60 -27.41
N PHE A 162 -28.00 7.67 -26.46
CA PHE A 162 -27.95 6.24 -26.79
C PHE A 162 -29.22 5.75 -27.48
N ALA A 163 -30.40 6.21 -27.04
CA ALA A 163 -31.67 5.87 -27.68
C ALA A 163 -31.70 6.29 -29.15
N ALA A 164 -31.16 7.47 -29.47
CA ALA A 164 -31.03 7.96 -30.83
C ALA A 164 -30.16 7.05 -31.71
N CYS A 165 -29.14 6.39 -31.15
CA CYS A 165 -28.29 5.44 -31.88
C CYS A 165 -29.03 4.19 -32.36
N PHE A 166 -30.19 3.88 -31.76
CA PHE A 166 -31.06 2.76 -32.14
C PHE A 166 -32.11 3.14 -33.21
N LEU A 167 -32.24 4.42 -33.54
CA LEU A 167 -33.22 4.88 -34.52
C LEU A 167 -32.66 4.77 -35.95
N SER A 168 -33.51 5.07 -36.93
CA SER A 168 -33.07 5.11 -38.33
C SER A 168 -32.10 6.28 -38.54
N GLN A 169 -31.01 6.03 -39.27
CA GLN A 169 -30.07 7.08 -39.71
C GLN A 169 -30.71 8.17 -40.58
N GLN A 170 -31.87 7.90 -41.17
CA GLN A 170 -32.62 8.89 -41.96
C GLN A 170 -33.53 9.78 -41.12
N ALA A 171 -33.67 9.49 -39.81
CA ALA A 171 -34.49 10.28 -38.92
C ALA A 171 -33.79 11.61 -38.57
N ASP A 172 -34.58 12.64 -38.28
CA ASP A 172 -34.05 13.95 -37.87
C ASP A 172 -33.62 13.91 -36.40
N LEU A 173 -32.33 13.63 -36.18
CA LEU A 173 -31.71 13.55 -34.85
C LEU A 173 -31.04 14.87 -34.43
N ALA A 174 -31.17 15.94 -35.21
CA ALA A 174 -30.41 17.18 -35.00
C ALA A 174 -30.67 17.81 -33.63
N ARG A 175 -31.94 17.82 -33.17
CA ARG A 175 -32.29 18.36 -31.85
C ARG A 175 -31.65 17.58 -30.70
N ILE A 176 -31.60 16.26 -30.80
CA ILE A 176 -30.97 15.39 -29.80
C ILE A 176 -29.44 15.52 -29.86
N ALA A 177 -28.86 15.63 -31.05
CA ALA A 177 -27.42 15.82 -31.23
C ALA A 177 -26.91 17.17 -30.68
N GLN A 178 -27.73 18.21 -30.73
CA GLN A 178 -27.41 19.52 -30.14
C GLN A 178 -27.18 19.43 -28.62
N GLU A 179 -27.87 18.53 -27.93
CA GLU A 179 -27.73 18.33 -26.49
C GLU A 179 -26.31 17.88 -26.09
N VAL A 180 -25.50 17.37 -27.03
CA VAL A 180 -24.09 17.09 -26.77
C VAL A 180 -23.34 18.37 -26.41
N GLU A 181 -23.54 19.46 -27.15
CA GLU A 181 -22.86 20.74 -26.87
C GLU A 181 -23.33 21.34 -25.54
N ASP A 182 -24.64 21.29 -25.29
CA ASP A 182 -25.26 21.76 -24.06
C ASP A 182 -24.73 20.98 -22.84
N LEU A 183 -24.57 19.66 -22.97
CA LEU A 183 -24.06 18.83 -21.89
C LEU A 183 -22.55 19.01 -21.66
N VAL A 184 -21.74 19.22 -22.71
CA VAL A 184 -20.33 19.61 -22.54
C VAL A 184 -20.21 20.89 -21.70
N ALA A 185 -21.09 21.87 -21.93
CA ALA A 185 -21.07 23.14 -21.21
C ALA A 185 -21.43 23.02 -19.72
N ARG A 186 -22.05 21.91 -19.31
CA ARG A 186 -22.44 21.61 -17.91
C ARG A 186 -21.39 20.83 -17.14
N ALA A 187 -20.34 20.32 -17.79
CA ALA A 187 -19.28 19.60 -17.11
C ALA A 187 -18.41 20.54 -16.25
N ASP A 188 -18.02 20.06 -15.07
CA ASP A 188 -17.17 20.80 -14.15
C ASP A 188 -15.71 20.79 -14.60
N ASP A 189 -15.11 21.99 -14.68
CA ASP A 189 -13.68 22.16 -14.92
C ASP A 189 -12.91 22.03 -13.60
N HIS A 190 -12.03 21.02 -13.53
CA HIS A 190 -11.07 20.89 -12.46
C HIS A 190 -9.66 21.25 -12.95
N GLY A 191 -9.38 22.55 -12.91
CA GLY A 191 -8.03 23.09 -13.12
C GLY A 191 -7.55 23.00 -14.57
N LYS A 192 -8.47 23.06 -15.55
CA LYS A 192 -8.23 22.95 -17.00
C LYS A 192 -7.58 21.63 -17.44
N VAL A 193 -7.61 20.62 -16.58
CA VAL A 193 -7.01 19.31 -16.85
C VAL A 193 -8.08 18.21 -16.94
N TYR A 194 -9.19 18.39 -16.22
CA TYR A 194 -10.28 17.42 -16.15
C TYR A 194 -11.61 18.12 -16.37
N LEU A 195 -12.46 17.50 -17.17
CA LEU A 195 -13.88 17.80 -17.29
C LEU A 195 -14.65 16.56 -16.85
N GLN A 196 -15.58 16.73 -15.91
CA GLN A 196 -16.35 15.64 -15.35
C GLN A 196 -17.72 16.16 -14.92
N PHE A 197 -18.75 15.31 -14.94
CA PHE A 197 -20.03 15.65 -14.30
C PHE A 197 -20.00 15.38 -12.78
N GLU A 198 -20.87 16.10 -12.05
CA GLU A 198 -21.09 15.92 -10.61
C GLU A 198 -21.50 14.48 -10.26
N GLU A 199 -22.23 13.80 -11.13
CA GLU A 199 -22.69 12.42 -10.96
C GLU A 199 -21.55 11.38 -10.99
N GLY A 200 -20.35 11.78 -11.42
CA GLY A 200 -19.15 10.96 -11.33
C GLY A 200 -18.60 10.48 -12.67
N VAL A 201 -17.57 9.63 -12.56
CA VAL A 201 -16.84 9.08 -13.72
C VAL A 201 -17.71 8.20 -14.61
N GLU A 202 -18.70 7.51 -14.04
CA GLU A 202 -19.59 6.62 -14.78
C GLU A 202 -20.47 7.40 -15.76
N ALA A 203 -21.18 8.42 -15.27
CA ALA A 203 -21.99 9.32 -16.10
C ALA A 203 -21.12 10.02 -17.17
N THR A 204 -19.94 10.50 -16.77
CA THR A 204 -18.97 11.14 -17.68
C THR A 204 -18.50 10.21 -18.80
N ALA A 205 -18.20 8.95 -18.46
CA ALA A 205 -17.76 7.95 -19.43
C ALA A 205 -18.91 7.52 -20.35
N LEU A 206 -20.12 7.32 -19.81
CA LEU A 206 -21.31 7.00 -20.62
C LEU A 206 -21.63 8.14 -21.60
N PHE A 207 -21.53 9.40 -21.19
CA PHE A 207 -21.73 10.54 -22.07
C PHE A 207 -20.75 10.53 -23.25
N ILE A 208 -19.45 10.39 -22.99
CA ILE A 208 -18.44 10.34 -24.06
C ILE A 208 -18.69 9.14 -24.99
N ALA A 209 -19.05 7.98 -24.44
CA ALA A 209 -19.44 6.84 -25.26
C ALA A 209 -20.67 7.16 -26.13
N ALA A 210 -21.72 7.76 -25.57
CA ALA A 210 -22.96 8.09 -26.28
C ALA A 210 -22.75 9.14 -27.37
N ALA A 211 -22.02 10.22 -27.07
CA ALA A 211 -21.73 11.29 -28.01
C ALA A 211 -20.97 10.75 -29.24
N TYR A 212 -19.97 9.89 -29.03
CA TYR A 212 -19.21 9.29 -30.13
C TYR A 212 -19.96 8.17 -30.85
N GLU A 213 -20.80 7.41 -30.16
CA GLU A 213 -21.68 6.41 -30.78
C GLU A 213 -22.72 7.09 -31.69
N LEU A 214 -23.34 8.18 -31.22
CA LEU A 214 -24.28 8.99 -31.99
C LEU A 214 -23.60 9.66 -33.18
N ALA A 215 -22.43 10.27 -32.97
CA ALA A 215 -21.63 10.88 -34.03
C ALA A 215 -21.30 9.89 -35.16
N ASN A 216 -20.90 8.66 -34.79
CA ASN A 216 -20.67 7.59 -35.77
C ASN A 216 -21.97 7.16 -36.46
N HIS A 217 -23.10 7.16 -35.76
CA HIS A 217 -24.41 6.80 -36.31
C HIS A 217 -24.89 7.82 -37.36
N ILE A 218 -24.77 9.12 -37.07
CA ILE A 218 -25.21 10.21 -37.97
C ILE A 218 -24.15 10.62 -38.99
N GLY A 219 -22.88 10.24 -38.79
CA GLY A 219 -21.76 10.58 -39.67
C GLY A 219 -21.27 12.03 -39.56
N ALA A 220 -21.50 12.68 -38.42
CA ALA A 220 -21.09 14.06 -38.15
C ALA A 220 -20.20 14.14 -36.90
N ASP A 221 -19.26 15.10 -36.90
CA ASP A 221 -18.33 15.33 -35.78
C ASP A 221 -19.10 15.70 -34.51
N PRO A 222 -18.84 15.08 -33.34
CA PRO A 222 -19.47 15.51 -32.11
C PRO A 222 -19.04 16.96 -31.79
N PRO A 223 -19.96 17.83 -31.34
CA PRO A 223 -19.66 19.23 -31.00
C PRO A 223 -18.87 19.35 -29.67
N ILE A 224 -17.70 18.72 -29.61
CA ILE A 224 -16.79 18.69 -28.47
C ILE A 224 -15.42 19.20 -28.96
N LYS A 225 -14.93 20.29 -28.36
CA LYS A 225 -13.60 20.84 -28.74
C LYS A 225 -12.50 19.86 -28.35
N GLN A 226 -11.38 19.86 -29.09
CA GLN A 226 -10.25 18.97 -28.83
C GLN A 226 -9.74 19.05 -27.38
N ASP A 227 -9.57 20.27 -26.84
CA ASP A 227 -9.15 20.45 -25.45
C ASP A 227 -10.18 19.89 -24.46
N GLN A 228 -11.47 20.05 -24.72
CA GLN A 228 -12.53 19.51 -23.86
C GLN A 228 -12.49 17.98 -23.87
N LEU A 229 -12.31 17.37 -25.05
CA LEU A 229 -12.21 15.92 -25.16
C LEU A 229 -11.01 15.37 -24.40
N LEU A 230 -9.85 16.03 -24.48
CA LEU A 230 -8.66 15.65 -23.73
C LEU A 230 -8.88 15.74 -22.22
N GLN A 231 -9.61 16.75 -21.75
CA GLN A 231 -9.98 16.88 -20.34
C GLN A 231 -10.93 15.77 -19.87
N PHE A 232 -11.94 15.42 -20.68
CA PHE A 232 -12.80 14.26 -20.41
C PHE A 232 -12.02 12.95 -20.40
N ALA A 233 -11.14 12.74 -21.40
CA ALA A 233 -10.28 11.56 -21.47
C ALA A 233 -9.40 11.43 -20.22
N ASN A 234 -8.80 12.54 -19.76
CA ASN A 234 -8.02 12.56 -18.52
C ASN A 234 -8.87 12.21 -17.29
N ALA A 235 -10.09 12.73 -17.19
CA ALA A 235 -10.99 12.48 -16.07
C ALA A 235 -11.47 11.01 -16.01
N ILE A 236 -11.67 10.39 -17.17
CA ILE A 236 -12.10 8.99 -17.28
C ILE A 236 -10.91 8.04 -17.00
N LEU A 237 -9.75 8.32 -17.60
CA LEU A 237 -8.61 7.38 -17.61
C LEU A 237 -7.70 7.48 -16.38
N VAL A 238 -7.87 8.50 -15.53
CA VAL A 238 -7.16 8.61 -14.25
C VAL A 238 -7.53 7.46 -13.30
N ARG A 239 -8.78 6.97 -13.38
CA ARG A 239 -9.28 5.90 -12.53
C ARG A 239 -8.96 4.54 -13.13
N LYS A 240 -8.07 3.80 -12.47
CA LYS A 240 -7.57 2.49 -12.93
C LYS A 240 -8.27 1.29 -12.27
N SER A 241 -9.15 1.57 -11.30
CA SER A 241 -9.88 0.56 -10.53
C SER A 241 -11.36 0.93 -10.43
N HIS A 242 -12.22 -0.05 -10.73
CA HIS A 242 -13.66 0.14 -10.84
C HIS A 242 -14.39 -0.70 -9.80
N SER A 243 -15.32 -0.07 -9.09
CA SER A 243 -16.07 -0.67 -7.99
C SER A 243 -17.13 -1.63 -8.52
N SER A 244 -17.96 -1.15 -9.45
CA SER A 244 -19.09 -1.87 -10.04
C SER A 244 -18.79 -2.33 -11.46
N LEU A 245 -19.58 -3.29 -11.95
CA LEU A 245 -19.54 -3.71 -13.37
C LEU A 245 -20.04 -2.58 -14.29
N SER A 246 -21.05 -1.81 -13.86
CA SER A 246 -21.54 -0.65 -14.63
C SER A 246 -20.44 0.39 -14.87
N GLU A 247 -19.74 0.79 -13.81
CA GLU A 247 -18.63 1.75 -13.89
C GLU A 247 -17.50 1.24 -14.80
N ALA A 248 -17.10 -0.03 -14.64
CA ALA A 248 -16.10 -0.65 -15.51
C ALA A 248 -16.54 -0.68 -16.98
N SER A 249 -17.83 -0.96 -17.22
CA SER A 249 -18.42 -0.98 -18.56
C SER A 249 -18.45 0.40 -19.19
N ALA A 250 -18.87 1.42 -18.44
CA ALA A 250 -18.89 2.82 -18.87
C ALA A 250 -17.49 3.28 -19.30
N VAL A 251 -16.48 3.06 -18.45
CA VAL A 251 -15.08 3.39 -18.75
C VAL A 251 -14.56 2.63 -19.97
N ALA A 252 -14.88 1.34 -20.10
CA ALA A 252 -14.51 0.53 -21.25
C ALA A 252 -15.14 1.03 -22.56
N ARG A 253 -16.42 1.43 -22.53
CA ARG A 253 -17.14 2.02 -23.67
C ARG A 253 -16.51 3.35 -24.09
N ALA A 254 -16.25 4.24 -23.14
CA ALA A 254 -15.61 5.52 -23.41
C ALA A 254 -14.19 5.34 -23.97
N ALA A 255 -13.36 4.52 -23.31
CA ALA A 255 -11.99 4.26 -23.77
C ALA A 255 -11.97 3.56 -25.14
N GLY A 256 -12.93 2.66 -25.41
CA GLY A 256 -13.12 2.06 -26.72
C GLY A 256 -13.49 3.07 -27.80
N ALA A 257 -14.40 4.00 -27.50
CA ALA A 257 -14.78 5.09 -28.40
C ALA A 257 -13.59 6.05 -28.67
N LEU A 258 -12.84 6.43 -27.64
CA LEU A 258 -11.66 7.29 -27.77
C LEU A 258 -10.50 6.61 -28.51
N SER A 259 -10.37 5.28 -28.39
CA SER A 259 -9.36 4.46 -29.08
C SER A 259 -9.66 4.27 -30.57
N ASN A 260 -10.94 4.10 -30.92
CA ASN A 260 -11.35 3.74 -32.28
C ASN A 260 -12.55 4.59 -32.73
N ASN A 261 -12.26 5.78 -33.24
CA ASN A 261 -13.25 6.63 -33.90
C ASN A 261 -12.62 7.40 -35.07
N ARG A 262 -13.48 8.07 -35.85
CA ARG A 262 -13.08 8.78 -37.08
C ARG A 262 -12.88 10.29 -36.90
N PHE A 263 -13.15 10.81 -35.71
CA PHE A 263 -13.23 12.25 -35.45
C PHE A 263 -12.03 12.74 -34.63
N HIS A 264 -11.87 12.20 -33.42
CA HIS A 264 -10.88 12.62 -32.45
C HIS A 264 -10.29 11.41 -31.70
N VAL A 265 -9.06 11.05 -32.03
CA VAL A 265 -8.31 9.97 -31.38
C VAL A 265 -7.16 10.58 -30.57
N PRO A 266 -7.22 10.57 -29.23
CA PRO A 266 -6.14 11.10 -28.41
C PRO A 266 -4.88 10.24 -28.55
N VAL A 267 -3.77 10.89 -28.87
CA VAL A 267 -2.47 10.22 -29.06
C VAL A 267 -1.66 10.26 -27.78
N VAL A 268 -1.10 9.11 -27.42
CA VAL A 268 -0.25 8.93 -26.24
C VAL A 268 1.17 8.60 -26.70
N VAL A 269 2.13 9.46 -26.37
CA VAL A 269 3.56 9.19 -26.55
C VAL A 269 4.17 8.85 -25.19
N ARG A 270 4.75 7.66 -25.06
CA ARG A 270 5.35 7.19 -23.81
C ARG A 270 6.74 6.61 -24.00
N SER A 271 7.59 6.77 -22.98
CA SER A 271 8.90 6.12 -22.90
C SER A 271 8.77 4.73 -22.26
N ASP A 272 9.22 3.70 -22.95
CA ASP A 272 9.52 2.38 -22.39
C ASP A 272 10.98 2.39 -21.89
N GLY A 273 11.15 2.33 -20.57
CA GLY A 273 12.46 2.38 -19.92
C GLY A 273 12.94 3.79 -19.57
N SER A 274 14.15 3.88 -19.03
CA SER A 274 14.78 5.15 -18.66
C SER A 274 14.94 6.04 -19.89
N ALA A 275 14.53 7.31 -19.85
CA ALA A 275 14.73 8.26 -20.94
C ALA A 275 16.17 8.79 -20.96
N ALA A 276 17.13 7.88 -21.15
CA ALA A 276 18.55 8.21 -21.28
C ALA A 276 19.00 8.03 -22.73
N MET A 277 20.17 8.53 -23.08
CA MET A 277 20.92 8.25 -24.30
C MET A 277 22.40 8.39 -23.93
N SER A 278 23.31 7.74 -24.63
CA SER A 278 24.75 7.93 -24.41
C SER A 278 25.50 7.80 -25.72
N ARG A 279 26.80 8.09 -25.75
CA ARG A 279 27.59 7.91 -26.98
C ARG A 279 27.65 6.45 -27.43
N VAL A 280 27.51 5.49 -26.52
CA VAL A 280 27.44 4.05 -26.82
C VAL A 280 26.06 3.67 -27.36
N ARG A 281 25.01 4.35 -26.90
CA ARG A 281 23.61 4.14 -27.33
C ARG A 281 22.96 5.49 -27.64
N PRO A 282 23.31 6.07 -28.81
CA PRO A 282 22.93 7.45 -29.11
C PRO A 282 21.53 7.59 -29.70
N SER A 283 20.95 6.47 -30.09
CA SER A 283 19.70 6.44 -30.82
C SER A 283 18.47 6.43 -29.92
N LEU A 284 17.52 7.29 -30.24
CA LEU A 284 16.15 7.23 -29.77
C LEU A 284 15.33 6.43 -30.77
N ARG A 285 14.74 5.32 -30.32
CA ARG A 285 13.93 4.44 -31.17
C ARG A 285 12.45 4.64 -30.88
N VAL A 286 11.61 4.57 -31.90
CA VAL A 286 10.17 4.74 -31.82
C VAL A 286 9.52 3.51 -32.42
N ARG A 287 8.54 2.95 -31.71
CA ARG A 287 7.71 1.86 -32.20
C ARG A 287 6.30 2.36 -32.47
N THR A 288 5.88 2.25 -33.72
CA THR A 288 4.53 2.61 -34.20
C THR A 288 3.66 1.37 -34.49
N ALA A 289 4.27 0.17 -34.61
CA ALA A 289 3.58 -1.09 -34.90
C ALA A 289 3.81 -2.20 -33.84
N PHE A 290 2.87 -3.14 -33.73
CA PHE A 290 2.90 -4.23 -32.74
C PHE A 290 3.69 -5.46 -33.22
N LEU A 291 4.50 -6.04 -32.34
CA LEU A 291 4.81 -7.47 -32.36
C LEU A 291 4.03 -8.12 -31.21
N PRO A 292 3.29 -9.22 -31.45
CA PRO A 292 2.64 -9.95 -30.38
C PRO A 292 3.68 -10.46 -29.39
N VAL A 293 3.53 -10.04 -28.13
CA VAL A 293 4.17 -10.68 -26.98
C VAL A 293 3.49 -12.03 -26.77
N SER A 294 3.70 -12.96 -27.69
CA SER A 294 3.25 -14.35 -27.54
C SER A 294 4.30 -15.38 -27.90
N HIS A 295 5.54 -15.01 -28.25
CA HIS A 295 6.62 -15.97 -28.49
C HIS A 295 8.03 -15.47 -28.09
N ILE A 296 8.17 -14.71 -27.01
CA ILE A 296 9.47 -14.52 -26.35
C ILE A 296 9.22 -14.55 -24.85
N PHE A 297 9.82 -15.52 -24.15
CA PHE A 297 9.66 -15.92 -22.74
C PHE A 297 8.55 -16.95 -22.41
N PRO A 298 8.74 -18.23 -22.74
CA PRO A 298 8.56 -19.27 -21.74
C PRO A 298 9.88 -19.42 -20.95
N SER A 299 9.80 -19.50 -19.63
CA SER A 299 10.90 -19.82 -18.70
C SER A 299 11.71 -18.64 -18.11
N LEU A 300 11.05 -17.69 -17.42
CA LEU A 300 11.68 -17.04 -16.25
C LEU A 300 10.63 -16.37 -15.33
N LEU A 301 9.62 -17.11 -14.90
CA LEU A 301 8.76 -16.71 -13.78
C LEU A 301 8.83 -17.76 -12.68
N LEU A 302 9.96 -17.76 -11.97
CA LEU A 302 10.05 -18.24 -10.59
C LEU A 302 10.94 -17.25 -9.85
N PHE A 303 10.37 -16.12 -9.44
CA PHE A 303 10.82 -15.47 -8.22
C PHE A 303 9.60 -15.21 -7.36
N SER A 304 9.51 -16.05 -6.33
CA SER A 304 8.57 -15.98 -5.24
C SER A 304 8.65 -14.61 -4.58
N LYS A 305 7.47 -14.13 -4.21
CA LYS A 305 7.24 -12.98 -3.38
C LYS A 305 7.55 -13.38 -1.93
N GLU A 306 8.78 -13.19 -1.51
CA GLU A 306 9.28 -13.13 -0.12
C GLU A 306 10.80 -13.36 -0.18
N ASP A 307 11.59 -12.31 -0.09
CA ASP A 307 12.68 -12.23 0.88
C ASP A 307 13.45 -10.90 0.81
N TYR A 308 13.97 -10.60 1.97
CA TYR A 308 14.62 -9.40 2.49
C TYR A 308 15.84 -8.92 1.71
N PHE A 309 16.12 -7.61 1.82
CA PHE A 309 17.35 -6.93 1.42
C PHE A 309 18.60 -7.71 1.89
N ASP A 310 19.43 -8.19 0.97
CA ASP A 310 20.85 -8.43 1.25
C ASP A 310 21.70 -8.20 -0.02
N VAL A 311 22.61 -7.23 0.06
CA VAL A 311 23.46 -6.80 -1.06
C VAL A 311 24.73 -7.66 -1.05
N GLY A 312 24.67 -8.79 -1.74
CA GLY A 312 25.82 -9.63 -2.06
C GLY A 312 26.42 -9.28 -3.42
N TYR A 313 27.62 -8.69 -3.42
CA TYR A 313 28.44 -8.51 -4.62
C TYR A 313 28.82 -9.88 -5.21
N SER A 314 28.26 -10.21 -6.38
CA SER A 314 28.74 -11.29 -7.24
C SER A 314 29.34 -10.70 -8.51
N SER A 315 30.64 -10.88 -8.67
CA SER A 315 31.41 -10.58 -9.87
C SER A 315 31.07 -11.59 -10.98
N SER A 316 30.04 -11.28 -11.77
CA SER A 316 29.80 -11.92 -13.06
C SER A 316 29.19 -10.90 -14.03
N PRO A 317 29.68 -10.80 -15.29
CA PRO A 317 29.16 -9.88 -16.28
C PRO A 317 27.85 -10.46 -16.85
N TYR A 318 26.79 -10.47 -16.05
CA TYR A 318 25.45 -10.70 -16.57
C TYR A 318 25.02 -9.44 -17.32
N MET A 319 25.14 -9.53 -18.64
CA MET A 319 24.58 -8.63 -19.63
C MET A 319 23.12 -8.35 -19.25
N ILE A 320 22.87 -7.18 -18.65
CA ILE A 320 21.51 -6.69 -18.38
C ILE A 320 20.79 -6.63 -19.73
N PRO A 321 19.60 -7.23 -19.88
CA PRO A 321 18.93 -7.30 -21.16
C PRO A 321 18.73 -5.88 -21.70
N PHE A 322 19.19 -5.70 -22.94
CA PHE A 322 19.16 -4.49 -23.74
C PHE A 322 17.99 -3.54 -23.42
N CYS A 323 18.21 -2.59 -22.52
CA CYS A 323 17.33 -1.44 -22.35
C CYS A 323 17.65 -0.45 -23.48
N PHE A 324 17.09 -0.69 -24.66
CA PHE A 324 17.04 0.33 -25.71
C PHE A 324 15.98 1.37 -25.31
N HIS A 325 16.31 2.64 -25.52
CA HIS A 325 15.41 3.75 -25.28
C HIS A 325 14.32 3.76 -26.36
N GLN A 326 13.13 3.30 -25.99
CA GLN A 326 12.03 3.10 -26.92
C GLN A 326 10.87 4.02 -26.57
N LEU A 327 10.49 4.90 -27.48
CA LEU A 327 9.22 5.58 -27.45
C LEU A 327 8.15 4.70 -28.10
N ARG A 328 6.95 4.72 -27.54
CA ARG A 328 5.76 4.14 -28.17
C ARG A 328 4.75 5.22 -28.42
N VAL A 329 4.19 5.20 -29.62
CA VAL A 329 3.05 6.04 -30.01
C VAL A 329 1.83 5.13 -30.07
N THR A 330 0.88 5.37 -29.18
CA THR A 330 -0.32 4.53 -29.02
C THR A 330 -1.57 5.38 -28.84
N ASP A 331 -2.74 4.75 -28.91
CA ASP A 331 -3.97 5.33 -28.39
C ASP A 331 -4.05 5.23 -26.86
N VAL A 332 -5.20 5.66 -26.30
CA VAL A 332 -5.51 5.61 -24.87
C VAL A 332 -5.62 4.19 -24.27
N LEU A 333 -5.75 3.17 -25.10
CA LEU A 333 -5.80 1.74 -24.72
C LEU A 333 -4.47 1.02 -25.00
N SER A 334 -3.38 1.76 -25.22
CA SER A 334 -2.06 1.22 -25.56
C SER A 334 -2.02 0.39 -26.86
N ARG A 335 -2.96 0.62 -27.80
CA ARG A 335 -2.95 -0.01 -29.13
C ARG A 335 -2.07 0.82 -30.09
N PRO A 336 -1.36 0.17 -31.03
CA PRO A 336 -0.50 0.87 -31.98
C PRO A 336 -1.32 1.76 -32.93
N LEU A 337 -0.74 2.89 -33.33
CA LEU A 337 -1.30 3.77 -34.35
C LEU A 337 -0.47 3.64 -35.65
N PRO A 338 -0.88 2.80 -36.62
CA PRO A 338 -0.03 2.44 -37.76
C PRO A 338 0.21 3.59 -38.74
N LYS A 339 -0.66 4.60 -38.77
CA LYS A 339 -0.51 5.81 -39.60
C LYS A 339 0.23 6.94 -38.88
N ALA A 340 0.67 6.73 -37.64
CA ALA A 340 1.34 7.77 -36.86
C ALA A 340 2.83 7.80 -37.20
N GLU A 341 3.33 8.98 -37.52
CA GLU A 341 4.76 9.26 -37.73
C GLU A 341 5.22 10.27 -36.67
N LEU A 342 6.35 9.99 -36.02
CA LEU A 342 6.91 10.87 -34.99
C LEU A 342 7.97 11.77 -35.61
N ILE A 343 7.89 13.07 -35.34
CA ILE A 343 8.86 14.08 -35.76
C ILE A 343 9.42 14.76 -34.52
N LEU A 344 10.74 14.95 -34.49
CA LEU A 344 11.38 15.80 -33.51
C LEU A 344 11.28 17.26 -34.00
N GLU A 345 10.33 18.01 -33.45
CA GLU A 345 10.17 19.42 -33.78
C GLU A 345 11.39 20.21 -33.32
N ARG A 346 11.78 20.04 -32.05
CA ARG A 346 12.90 20.76 -31.42
C ARG A 346 13.54 19.92 -30.33
N ALA A 347 14.86 20.01 -30.20
CA ALA A 347 15.61 19.55 -29.04
C ALA A 347 16.38 20.72 -28.42
N ARG A 348 16.17 20.98 -27.13
CA ARG A 348 16.82 22.08 -26.40
C ARG A 348 17.59 21.56 -25.21
N GLU A 349 18.74 22.14 -24.94
CA GLU A 349 19.41 21.96 -23.64
C GLU A 349 18.50 22.50 -22.52
N ALA A 350 18.29 21.70 -21.46
CA ALA A 350 17.34 22.05 -20.40
C ALA A 350 17.74 23.32 -19.63
N VAL A 351 19.04 23.57 -19.46
CA VAL A 351 19.58 24.70 -18.69
C VAL A 351 19.72 25.95 -19.57
N SER A 352 20.46 25.85 -20.68
CA SER A 352 20.74 27.01 -21.54
C SER A 352 19.56 27.39 -22.45
N ARG A 353 18.58 26.49 -22.60
CA ARG A 353 17.46 26.57 -23.57
C ARG A 353 17.92 26.69 -25.03
N LYS A 354 19.20 26.48 -25.32
CA LYS A 354 19.78 26.48 -26.65
C LYS A 354 19.22 25.31 -27.46
N THR A 355 18.67 25.59 -28.63
CA THR A 355 18.24 24.56 -29.59
C THR A 355 19.47 23.89 -30.19
N VAL A 356 19.54 22.57 -30.07
CA VAL A 356 20.63 21.75 -30.61
C VAL A 356 20.21 21.07 -31.92
N LEU A 357 18.93 20.71 -32.04
CA LEU A 357 18.33 20.19 -33.26
C LEU A 357 16.91 20.71 -33.45
N SER A 358 16.46 20.75 -34.70
CA SER A 358 15.09 21.14 -35.07
C SER A 358 14.66 20.44 -36.35
N GLN A 359 13.38 20.04 -36.40
CA GLN A 359 12.72 19.47 -37.58
C GLN A 359 13.43 18.23 -38.12
N VAL A 360 13.63 17.23 -37.25
CA VAL A 360 14.28 15.96 -37.61
C VAL A 360 13.26 14.84 -37.67
N ALA A 361 13.13 14.21 -38.83
CA ALA A 361 12.31 13.02 -39.01
C ALA A 361 13.06 11.76 -38.55
N PHE A 362 12.34 10.79 -38.00
CA PHE A 362 12.94 9.50 -37.61
C PHE A 362 13.08 8.59 -38.84
N SER A 363 14.26 8.00 -39.01
CA SER A 363 14.57 7.13 -40.16
C SER A 363 14.07 5.71 -39.92
N ALA A 364 13.51 5.05 -40.93
CA ALA A 364 13.05 3.67 -40.79
C ALA A 364 14.25 2.70 -40.57
N SER A 365 14.14 1.86 -39.54
CA SER A 365 15.14 0.89 -39.07
C SER A 365 14.41 -0.42 -38.71
N GLY A 366 14.07 -1.22 -39.73
CA GLY A 366 13.23 -2.42 -39.57
C GLY A 366 11.79 -2.07 -39.17
N ASP A 367 11.28 -2.67 -38.09
CA ASP A 367 9.95 -2.40 -37.52
C ASP A 367 9.90 -1.15 -36.61
N MET A 368 10.98 -0.37 -36.58
CA MET A 368 11.18 0.78 -35.69
C MET A 368 11.61 2.00 -36.50
N HIS A 369 11.29 3.19 -36.00
CA HIS A 369 11.87 4.43 -36.51
C HIS A 369 12.95 4.91 -35.54
N GLU A 370 14.11 5.32 -36.05
CA GLU A 370 15.29 5.63 -35.24
C GLU A 370 15.80 7.02 -35.56
N PHE A 371 16.22 7.72 -34.52
CA PHE A 371 16.86 9.02 -34.62
C PHE A 371 18.15 9.01 -33.79
N ASP A 372 19.27 9.33 -34.43
CA ASP A 372 20.59 9.36 -33.80
C ASP A 372 20.89 10.76 -33.23
N PHE A 373 20.92 10.86 -31.90
CA PHE A 373 21.17 12.13 -31.23
C PHE A 373 22.62 12.62 -31.34
N LEU A 374 23.58 11.79 -31.79
CA LEU A 374 24.96 12.23 -32.04
C LEU A 374 25.08 13.23 -33.18
N GLN A 375 24.10 13.31 -34.08
CA GLN A 375 24.04 14.34 -35.12
C GLN A 375 24.06 15.76 -34.53
N ALA A 376 23.58 15.90 -33.29
CA ALA A 376 23.57 17.15 -32.53
C ALA A 376 24.94 17.51 -31.93
N ASN A 377 25.91 16.58 -31.95
CA ASN A 377 27.10 16.58 -31.10
C ASN A 377 26.82 17.06 -29.65
N PRO A 378 25.91 16.38 -28.95
CA PRO A 378 25.40 16.85 -27.66
C PRO A 378 26.48 16.74 -26.59
N GLN A 379 26.52 17.74 -25.71
CA GLN A 379 27.23 17.65 -24.45
C GLN A 379 26.44 16.81 -23.45
N ARG A 380 27.09 16.28 -22.43
CA ARG A 380 26.40 15.58 -21.33
C ARG A 380 25.40 16.53 -20.65
N GLY A 381 24.25 16.01 -20.24
CA GLY A 381 23.24 16.82 -19.57
C GLY A 381 21.81 16.41 -19.88
N TYR A 382 20.88 17.32 -19.57
CA TYR A 382 19.45 17.11 -19.81
C TYR A 382 19.01 17.92 -21.02
N PHE A 383 18.14 17.32 -21.82
CA PHE A 383 17.56 17.91 -23.01
C PHE A 383 16.04 17.78 -22.96
N ASP A 384 15.35 18.87 -23.31
CA ASP A 384 13.91 18.88 -23.50
C ASP A 384 13.64 18.68 -25.01
N LEU A 385 12.98 17.58 -25.35
CA LEU A 385 12.56 17.23 -26.71
C LEU A 385 11.09 17.60 -26.89
N SER A 386 10.78 18.43 -27.89
CA SER A 386 9.43 18.69 -28.39
C SER A 386 9.18 17.76 -29.56
N LEU A 387 8.29 16.80 -29.39
CA LEU A 387 7.91 15.79 -30.36
C LEU A 387 6.51 16.11 -30.92
N VAL A 388 6.31 15.87 -32.20
CA VAL A 388 5.01 16.03 -32.86
C VAL A 388 4.66 14.72 -33.55
N VAL A 389 3.44 14.25 -33.35
CA VAL A 389 2.88 13.09 -34.05
C VAL A 389 2.09 13.57 -35.26
N GLU A 390 2.57 13.27 -36.45
CA GLU A 390 1.86 13.44 -37.71
C GLU A 390 1.16 12.15 -38.14
N GLY A 391 0.24 12.22 -39.11
CA GLY A 391 -0.51 11.06 -39.57
C GLY A 391 -1.97 11.38 -39.89
N ASP A 392 -2.90 10.64 -39.28
CA ASP A 392 -4.33 10.80 -39.52
C ASP A 392 -4.84 12.18 -39.02
N GLY A 393 -5.80 12.74 -39.73
CA GLY A 393 -6.42 14.03 -39.40
C GLY A 393 -7.16 13.99 -38.06
N SER A 394 -7.64 12.80 -37.66
CA SER A 394 -8.37 12.58 -36.41
C SER A 394 -7.51 12.60 -35.16
N PHE A 395 -6.18 12.54 -35.28
CA PHE A 395 -5.30 12.56 -34.11
C PHE A 395 -5.39 13.90 -33.37
N ILE A 396 -5.48 13.86 -32.04
CA ILE A 396 -5.46 15.05 -31.18
C ILE A 396 -4.43 14.88 -30.06
N GLY A 397 -3.96 15.99 -29.47
CA GLY A 397 -2.86 15.96 -28.50
C GLY A 397 -1.53 15.54 -29.12
N LYS A 398 -1.25 16.04 -30.35
CA LYS A 398 -0.12 15.60 -31.19
C LYS A 398 1.25 16.04 -30.67
N GLU A 399 1.31 17.10 -29.89
CA GLU A 399 2.56 17.70 -29.42
C GLU A 399 2.89 17.18 -28.02
N VAL A 400 4.09 16.63 -27.83
CA VAL A 400 4.54 16.11 -26.53
C VAL A 400 5.92 16.66 -26.21
N GLU A 401 6.06 17.26 -25.03
CA GLU A 401 7.37 17.61 -24.48
C GLU A 401 7.87 16.51 -23.55
N MET A 402 9.11 16.07 -23.75
CA MET A 402 9.75 15.10 -22.88
C MET A 402 11.18 15.46 -22.54
N ARG A 403 11.58 15.20 -21.29
CA ARG A 403 12.96 15.37 -20.86
C ARG A 403 13.73 14.08 -21.01
N VAL A 404 14.85 14.14 -21.71
CA VAL A 404 15.81 13.06 -21.88
C VAL A 404 17.15 13.44 -21.27
N LYS A 405 17.94 12.46 -20.82
CA LYS A 405 19.31 12.67 -20.37
C LYS A 405 20.30 12.12 -21.38
N PHE A 406 21.35 12.87 -21.69
CA PHE A 406 22.50 12.38 -22.44
C PHE A 406 23.66 12.14 -21.47
N ALA A 407 24.02 10.87 -21.32
CA ALA A 407 25.07 10.40 -20.42
C ALA A 407 26.40 10.21 -21.15
N THR A 408 27.49 10.34 -20.39
CA THR A 408 28.86 10.18 -20.89
C THR A 408 29.66 9.19 -20.05
N ASP A 409 30.77 8.70 -20.62
CA ASP A 409 31.76 7.92 -19.90
C ASP A 409 32.74 8.84 -19.19
N VAL A 410 33.02 8.56 -17.92
CA VAL A 410 33.98 9.32 -17.12
C VAL A 410 35.23 8.51 -16.82
N VAL A 411 36.37 9.21 -16.72
CA VAL A 411 37.67 8.65 -16.34
C VAL A 411 38.29 9.54 -15.28
N VAL A 412 39.02 8.92 -14.35
CA VAL A 412 39.80 9.64 -13.34
C VAL A 412 41.16 9.97 -13.94
N SER A 413 41.53 11.25 -13.90
CA SER A 413 42.82 11.77 -14.36
C SER A 413 43.64 12.27 -13.17
N ASN A 414 44.95 12.04 -13.22
CA ASN A 414 45.93 12.50 -12.21
C ASN A 414 45.52 12.15 -10.78
N MET A 415 45.24 10.87 -10.50
CA MET A 415 44.99 10.41 -9.14
C MET A 415 46.30 10.31 -8.38
N GLU A 416 46.47 11.21 -7.42
CA GLU A 416 47.63 11.27 -6.54
C GLU A 416 47.22 10.86 -5.13
N VAL A 417 47.89 9.86 -4.58
CA VAL A 417 47.77 9.47 -3.19
C VAL A 417 49.05 9.85 -2.48
N SER A 418 48.94 10.67 -1.43
CA SER A 418 50.08 11.17 -0.69
C SER A 418 49.94 10.94 0.80
N THR A 419 51.08 10.65 1.44
CA THR A 419 51.21 10.70 2.90
C THR A 419 52.02 11.93 3.28
N VAL A 420 51.38 12.83 4.02
CA VAL A 420 51.89 14.15 4.39
C VAL A 420 52.21 14.16 5.87
N ASP A 421 53.44 14.57 6.22
CA ASP A 421 53.84 14.75 7.60
C ASP A 421 53.19 16.01 8.21
N LYS A 422 52.62 15.89 9.41
CA LYS A 422 51.86 16.96 10.07
C LYS A 422 52.75 18.14 10.45
N ASP A 423 54.02 17.87 10.78
CA ASP A 423 55.01 18.89 11.16
C ASP A 423 55.71 19.52 9.94
N GLN A 424 55.34 19.11 8.72
CA GLN A 424 55.94 19.53 7.45
C GLN A 424 57.47 19.37 7.39
N SER A 425 58.02 18.53 8.27
CA SER A 425 59.47 18.32 8.42
C SER A 425 60.03 17.45 7.29
N MET A 426 59.17 16.62 6.68
CA MET A 426 59.47 15.78 5.53
C MET A 426 58.57 16.15 4.33
N ALA A 427 59.15 16.10 3.12
CA ALA A 427 58.39 16.27 1.89
C ALA A 427 57.33 15.16 1.72
N ALA A 428 56.13 15.53 1.26
CA ALA A 428 55.04 14.59 1.04
C ALA A 428 55.45 13.47 0.07
N LYS A 429 55.20 12.21 0.47
CA LYS A 429 55.43 11.06 -0.41
C LYS A 429 54.24 10.92 -1.34
N ILE A 430 54.35 11.42 -2.57
CA ILE A 430 53.29 11.38 -3.58
C ILE A 430 53.44 10.12 -4.44
N THR A 431 52.37 9.33 -4.55
CA THR A 431 52.25 8.16 -5.42
C THR A 431 51.15 8.40 -6.43
N GLN A 432 51.49 8.40 -7.72
CA GLN A 432 50.51 8.41 -8.80
C GLN A 432 49.89 7.03 -8.97
N VAL A 433 48.57 6.96 -9.01
CA VAL A 433 47.83 5.70 -9.21
C VAL A 433 47.08 5.80 -10.54
N PRO A 434 47.51 5.11 -11.60
CA PRO A 434 46.83 5.20 -12.89
C PRO A 434 45.50 4.45 -12.83
N TYR A 435 44.40 5.09 -13.25
CA TYR A 435 43.10 4.42 -13.39
C TYR A 435 43.15 3.38 -14.52
N PRO A 436 42.59 2.16 -14.37
CA PRO A 436 41.85 1.61 -13.21
C PRO A 436 42.70 0.67 -12.32
N SER A 437 44.02 0.88 -12.20
CA SER A 437 44.90 0.00 -11.43
C SER A 437 44.87 0.30 -9.92
N LYS A 438 45.29 -0.67 -9.09
CA LYS A 438 45.46 -0.48 -7.64
C LYS A 438 46.91 -0.05 -7.35
N ALA A 439 47.11 0.82 -6.35
CA ALA A 439 48.43 1.17 -5.84
C ALA A 439 49.21 -0.09 -5.40
N SER A 440 50.49 -0.16 -5.77
CA SER A 440 51.36 -1.33 -5.48
C SER A 440 51.81 -1.40 -4.03
N SER A 441 51.92 -0.25 -3.35
CA SER A 441 52.36 -0.15 -1.96
C SER A 441 51.22 0.25 -1.03
N THR A 442 51.18 -0.33 0.16
CA THR A 442 50.29 0.09 1.25
C THR A 442 50.73 1.45 1.79
N PHE A 443 49.78 2.36 2.00
CA PHE A 443 50.01 3.65 2.63
C PHE A 443 49.94 3.54 4.16
N MET A 444 50.58 4.44 4.89
CA MET A 444 50.51 4.49 6.35
C MET A 444 50.02 5.88 6.79
N ALA A 445 49.03 5.92 7.66
CA ALA A 445 48.60 7.16 8.29
C ALA A 445 48.41 6.93 9.79
N ASP A 446 49.03 7.78 10.60
CA ASP A 446 49.07 7.69 12.05
C ASP A 446 48.95 9.09 12.69
N GLY A 447 49.35 9.25 13.95
CA GLY A 447 49.31 10.55 14.63
C GLY A 447 50.23 11.62 14.04
N HIS A 448 51.24 11.22 13.26
CA HIS A 448 52.21 12.11 12.65
C HIS A 448 51.98 12.26 11.13
N GLN A 449 51.34 11.29 10.48
CA GLN A 449 51.12 11.29 9.03
C GLN A 449 49.63 11.37 8.66
N LYS A 450 49.29 12.35 7.82
CA LYS A 450 47.97 12.50 7.20
C LYS A 450 47.94 11.80 5.83
N LEU A 451 46.79 11.23 5.46
CA LEU A 451 46.55 10.72 4.11
C LEU A 451 45.84 11.80 3.30
N ALA A 452 46.38 12.15 2.14
CA ALA A 452 45.78 13.12 1.22
C ALA A 452 45.63 12.52 -0.18
N LEU A 453 44.47 12.75 -0.79
CA LEU A 453 44.13 12.34 -2.15
C LEU A 453 43.85 13.57 -2.99
N SER A 454 44.34 13.59 -4.23
CA SER A 454 43.92 14.59 -5.21
C SER A 454 43.67 13.95 -6.57
N PHE A 455 42.61 14.37 -7.26
CA PHE A 455 42.25 13.81 -8.56
C PHE A 455 41.32 14.73 -9.35
N LYS A 456 41.30 14.54 -10.68
CA LYS A 456 40.32 15.16 -11.57
C LYS A 456 39.45 14.08 -12.17
N ILE A 457 38.21 14.44 -12.48
CA ILE A 457 37.32 13.57 -13.24
C ILE A 457 37.11 14.26 -14.58
N ILE A 458 37.32 13.52 -15.67
CA ILE A 458 37.25 14.03 -17.03
C ILE A 458 36.27 13.22 -17.87
N ASP A 459 35.66 13.87 -18.85
CA ASP A 459 34.87 13.19 -19.88
C ASP A 459 35.84 12.43 -20.79
N LYS A 460 35.61 11.14 -20.96
CA LYS A 460 36.47 10.27 -21.77
C LYS A 460 36.55 10.71 -23.24
N HIS A 461 35.51 11.37 -23.75
CA HIS A 461 35.36 11.72 -25.15
C HIS A 461 35.70 13.18 -25.44
N SER A 462 35.21 14.13 -24.63
CA SER A 462 35.53 15.55 -24.85
C SER A 462 36.84 15.98 -24.20
N GLY A 463 37.30 15.26 -23.16
CA GLY A 463 38.45 15.66 -22.35
C GLY A 463 38.14 16.78 -21.37
N ASP A 464 36.89 17.25 -21.30
CA ASP A 464 36.49 18.32 -20.40
C ASP A 464 36.48 17.84 -18.94
N ILE A 465 36.90 18.72 -18.03
CA ILE A 465 36.86 18.46 -16.60
C ILE A 465 35.40 18.53 -16.13
N LEU A 466 35.01 17.55 -15.32
CA LEU A 466 33.65 17.43 -14.85
C LEU A 466 33.50 17.29 -13.34
N THR A 467 32.43 17.91 -12.84
CA THR A 467 31.98 17.81 -11.46
C THR A 467 30.75 16.91 -11.37
N PRO A 468 30.89 15.62 -11.00
CA PRO A 468 29.75 14.76 -10.71
C PRO A 468 28.97 15.25 -9.49
N GLN A 469 27.69 14.89 -9.43
CA GLN A 469 26.86 15.08 -8.23
C GLN A 469 27.40 14.33 -7.01
N GLN A 470 27.98 13.15 -7.18
CA GLN A 470 28.52 12.33 -6.11
C GLN A 470 29.97 11.96 -6.38
N ALA A 471 30.86 12.32 -5.46
CA ALA A 471 32.24 11.87 -5.40
C ALA A 471 32.57 11.55 -3.94
N PHE A 472 32.72 10.26 -3.63
CA PHE A 472 32.94 9.78 -2.28
C PHE A 472 34.23 8.98 -2.18
N ILE A 473 34.94 9.17 -1.07
CA ILE A 473 36.04 8.32 -0.64
C ILE A 473 35.50 7.39 0.44
N ARG A 474 35.38 6.11 0.11
CA ARG A 474 34.91 5.06 1.02
C ARG A 474 36.12 4.31 1.57
N ILE A 475 36.26 4.29 2.88
CA ILE A 475 37.37 3.63 3.59
C ILE A 475 36.77 2.48 4.41
N GLN A 476 37.09 1.24 4.03
CA GLN A 476 36.50 0.04 4.60
C GLN A 476 37.53 -0.79 5.37
N SER A 477 37.20 -1.17 6.61
CA SER A 477 38.02 -2.07 7.42
C SER A 477 38.01 -3.47 6.83
N GLN A 478 39.19 -4.02 6.53
CA GLN A 478 39.30 -5.40 6.04
C GLN A 478 38.93 -6.44 7.10
N ARG A 479 39.00 -6.07 8.39
CA ARG A 479 38.73 -6.98 9.52
C ARG A 479 37.24 -7.01 9.90
N SER A 480 36.63 -5.84 10.10
CA SER A 480 35.25 -5.74 10.60
C SER A 480 34.21 -5.52 9.50
N GLY A 481 34.63 -5.18 8.28
CA GLY A 481 33.74 -4.75 7.21
C GLY A 481 33.17 -3.34 7.41
N GLN A 482 33.44 -2.70 8.55
CA GLN A 482 32.99 -1.33 8.85
C GLN A 482 33.50 -0.36 7.79
N GLU A 483 32.62 0.50 7.32
CA GLU A 483 32.92 1.53 6.33
C GLU A 483 32.72 2.93 6.87
N VAL A 484 33.58 3.84 6.44
CA VAL A 484 33.46 5.28 6.66
C VAL A 484 33.51 5.95 5.31
N ILE A 485 32.55 6.83 5.02
CA ILE A 485 32.39 7.48 3.72
C ILE A 485 32.62 8.97 3.89
N PHE A 486 33.49 9.52 3.06
CA PHE A 486 33.81 10.95 3.00
C PHE A 486 33.39 11.54 1.67
N VAL A 487 32.94 12.79 1.69
CA VAL A 487 32.69 13.58 0.48
C VAL A 487 34.01 14.17 0.01
N ALA A 488 34.33 14.02 -1.27
CA ALA A 488 35.41 14.74 -1.91
C ALA A 488 34.81 15.95 -2.62
N GLU A 489 35.30 17.15 -2.28
CA GLU A 489 34.82 18.40 -2.86
C GLU A 489 35.87 18.95 -3.86
N PRO A 490 35.43 19.49 -5.01
CA PRO A 490 36.32 20.13 -5.95
C PRO A 490 36.70 21.54 -5.47
N ASP A 491 37.95 21.92 -5.72
CA ASP A 491 38.39 23.31 -5.56
C ASP A 491 37.91 24.20 -6.74
N PRO A 492 38.17 25.52 -6.73
CA PRO A 492 37.82 26.41 -7.84
C PRO A 492 38.48 26.05 -9.19
N GLN A 493 39.52 25.21 -9.19
CA GLN A 493 40.21 24.68 -10.38
C GLN A 493 39.67 23.29 -10.79
N LEU A 494 38.56 22.86 -10.18
CA LEU A 494 37.90 21.57 -10.39
C LEU A 494 38.79 20.36 -10.05
N LEU A 495 39.75 20.55 -9.15
CA LEU A 495 40.56 19.48 -8.58
C LEU A 495 39.92 19.01 -7.27
N TYR A 496 39.54 17.75 -7.22
CA TYR A 496 39.03 17.11 -6.01
C TYR A 496 40.18 16.90 -5.04
N ARG A 497 40.00 17.34 -3.80
CA ARG A 497 40.96 17.12 -2.71
C ARG A 497 40.27 16.45 -1.54
N PHE A 498 40.95 15.50 -0.92
CA PHE A 498 40.49 14.87 0.31
C PHE A 498 41.67 14.70 1.26
N GLU A 499 41.47 15.04 2.53
CA GLU A 499 42.45 14.87 3.59
C GLU A 499 41.86 14.12 4.79
N LEU A 500 42.60 13.12 5.24
CA LEU A 500 42.32 12.31 6.41
C LEU A 500 43.48 12.45 7.41
N ASP A 501 43.22 13.14 8.51
CA ASP A 501 43.98 13.02 9.75
C ASP A 501 43.33 11.93 10.62
N PRO A 502 44.02 10.79 10.86
CA PRO A 502 43.46 9.70 11.67
C PRO A 502 43.07 10.14 13.08
N GLN A 503 43.80 11.05 13.71
CA GLN A 503 43.52 11.47 15.09
C GLN A 503 42.31 12.40 15.15
N GLU A 504 42.19 13.34 14.21
CA GLU A 504 41.03 14.23 14.12
C GLU A 504 39.73 13.46 13.83
N ARG A 505 39.81 12.38 13.04
CA ARG A 505 38.64 11.56 12.65
C ARG A 505 38.47 10.27 13.45
N ARG A 506 39.22 10.09 14.54
CA ARG A 506 39.25 8.87 15.38
C ARG A 506 37.87 8.30 15.72
N ALA A 507 36.93 9.17 16.10
CA ALA A 507 35.58 8.77 16.50
C ALA A 507 34.79 8.08 15.37
N GLN A 508 34.98 8.52 14.10
CA GLN A 508 34.27 7.97 12.94
C GLN A 508 34.70 6.54 12.61
N PHE A 509 35.95 6.19 12.93
CA PHE A 509 36.50 4.84 12.79
C PHE A 509 36.35 3.99 14.05
N GLY A 510 35.67 4.48 15.09
CA GLY A 510 35.55 3.78 16.38
C GLY A 510 36.90 3.51 17.05
N ALA A 511 37.93 4.31 16.76
CA ALA A 511 39.32 4.13 17.21
C ALA A 511 39.94 2.75 16.86
N ALA A 512 39.44 2.05 15.85
CA ALA A 512 39.91 0.72 15.49
C ALA A 512 41.15 0.78 14.59
N SER A 513 42.34 0.54 15.14
CA SER A 513 43.58 0.44 14.33
C SER A 513 43.57 -0.83 13.46
N GLY A 514 44.03 -0.73 12.21
CA GLY A 514 44.06 -1.85 11.28
C GLY A 514 44.28 -1.45 9.81
N THR A 515 44.21 -2.44 8.92
CA THR A 515 44.30 -2.22 7.46
C THR A 515 42.92 -1.91 6.90
N TYR A 516 42.83 -0.81 6.16
CA TYR A 516 41.63 -0.34 5.50
C TYR A 516 41.83 -0.30 3.99
N SER A 517 40.81 -0.70 3.23
CA SER A 517 40.75 -0.55 1.77
C SER A 517 40.12 0.80 1.43
N VAL A 518 40.77 1.57 0.56
CA VAL A 518 40.29 2.89 0.10
C VAL A 518 39.68 2.75 -1.29
N PHE A 519 38.43 3.18 -1.43
CA PHE A 519 37.67 3.17 -2.67
C PHE A 519 37.28 4.59 -3.07
N LEU A 520 37.40 4.90 -4.35
CA LEU A 520 36.76 6.07 -4.95
C LEU A 520 35.44 5.63 -5.57
N VAL A 521 34.36 6.28 -5.15
CA VAL A 521 33.01 6.08 -5.68
C VAL A 521 32.56 7.36 -6.35
N VAL A 522 32.26 7.31 -7.65
CA VAL A 522 31.78 8.46 -8.42
C VAL A 522 30.48 8.09 -9.13
N GLY A 523 29.47 8.94 -8.97
CA GLY A 523 28.16 8.75 -9.57
C GLY A 523 27.47 10.08 -9.90
N ASP A 524 26.72 10.07 -11.00
CA ASP A 524 25.87 11.17 -11.43
C ASP A 524 24.79 10.58 -12.35
N ALA A 525 23.62 11.19 -12.42
CA ALA A 525 22.57 10.79 -13.36
C ALA A 525 23.03 10.85 -14.83
N THR A 526 24.02 11.69 -15.15
CA THR A 526 24.61 11.89 -16.48
C THR A 526 25.87 11.06 -16.75
N ILE A 527 26.22 10.12 -15.87
CA ILE A 527 27.34 9.19 -16.04
C ILE A 527 26.81 7.80 -16.40
N ASP A 528 27.28 7.22 -17.51
CA ASP A 528 26.87 5.88 -17.97
C ASP A 528 27.68 4.77 -17.27
N ASN A 529 28.93 5.05 -16.91
CA ASN A 529 29.85 4.15 -16.22
C ASN A 529 30.13 4.59 -14.76
N PRO A 530 29.21 4.38 -13.79
CA PRO A 530 29.47 4.74 -12.40
C PRO A 530 30.75 4.07 -11.89
N LEU A 531 31.62 4.84 -11.25
CA LEU A 531 32.94 4.35 -10.84
C LEU A 531 32.87 3.80 -9.42
N HIS A 532 33.38 2.59 -9.24
CA HIS A 532 33.71 2.02 -7.93
C HIS A 532 35.12 1.42 -8.03
N TRP A 533 36.12 2.20 -7.65
CA TRP A 533 37.53 1.89 -7.90
C TRP A 533 38.30 1.71 -6.60
N HIS A 534 38.94 0.53 -6.43
CA HIS A 534 39.86 0.26 -5.32
C HIS A 534 41.21 0.92 -5.56
N LEU A 535 41.45 2.03 -4.86
CA LEU A 535 42.68 2.82 -5.01
C LEU A 535 43.90 2.12 -4.41
N GLY A 536 43.74 1.55 -3.23
CA GLY A 536 44.84 0.96 -2.46
C GLY A 536 44.44 0.63 -1.04
N ASP A 537 45.40 0.13 -0.27
CA ASP A 537 45.21 -0.18 1.14
C ASP A 537 45.99 0.81 2.00
N VAL A 538 45.42 1.23 3.12
CA VAL A 538 46.03 2.12 4.10
C VAL A 538 46.04 1.47 5.48
N LEU A 539 47.18 1.50 6.15
CA LEU A 539 47.32 1.11 7.54
C LEU A 539 47.04 2.32 8.44
N LEU A 540 45.89 2.30 9.12
CA LEU A 540 45.50 3.34 10.07
C LEU A 540 45.91 2.92 11.49
N LYS A 541 46.70 3.78 12.15
CA LYS A 541 47.08 3.62 13.56
C LYS A 541 46.59 4.81 14.38
N PHE A 542 45.72 4.53 15.33
CA PHE A 542 45.25 5.53 16.30
C PHE A 542 46.04 5.39 17.61
N SER A 543 46.31 6.50 18.29
CA SER A 543 47.06 6.49 19.57
C SER A 543 46.21 5.87 20.68
N GLU A 544 46.79 5.06 21.55
CA GLU A 544 46.09 4.55 22.74
C GLU A 544 46.00 5.66 23.78
N GLU A 545 45.04 6.59 23.65
CA GLU A 545 44.63 7.43 24.77
C GLU A 545 43.61 6.66 25.64
N ASP A 546 43.73 6.80 26.97
CA ASP A 546 42.84 6.29 28.03
C ASP A 546 41.42 6.92 27.96
N GLY A 547 40.78 6.82 26.81
CA GLY A 547 39.37 7.13 26.63
C GLY A 547 38.49 5.95 27.06
N PRO A 548 37.23 6.19 27.49
CA PRO A 548 36.33 5.12 27.88
C PRO A 548 36.20 4.09 26.75
N PRO A 549 36.06 2.80 27.08
CA PRO A 549 36.10 1.72 26.11
C PRO A 549 35.07 1.96 25.00
N ILE A 550 35.55 1.87 23.77
CA ILE A 550 34.80 1.90 22.52
C ILE A 550 33.44 1.24 22.75
N ALA A 551 32.36 1.99 22.48
CA ALA A 551 31.00 1.47 22.55
C ALA A 551 30.94 0.20 21.69
N LYS A 552 31.04 -0.96 22.35
CA LYS A 552 30.77 -2.25 21.73
C LYS A 552 29.37 -2.09 21.17
N THR A 553 29.22 -2.19 19.85
CA THR A 553 27.92 -2.32 19.21
C THR A 553 27.24 -3.49 19.93
N GLU A 554 26.36 -3.19 20.89
CA GLU A 554 25.61 -4.22 21.59
C GLU A 554 24.87 -4.96 20.50
N LYS A 555 25.14 -6.25 20.34
CA LYS A 555 24.38 -7.09 19.44
C LYS A 555 22.98 -7.20 20.03
N LEU A 556 22.11 -6.23 19.73
CA LEU A 556 20.76 -6.09 20.28
C LEU A 556 19.93 -7.38 20.12
N PHE A 557 20.21 -8.14 19.05
CA PHE A 557 19.53 -9.39 18.71
C PHE A 557 20.42 -10.63 18.94
N THR A 558 21.07 -10.70 20.10
CA THR A 558 21.70 -11.94 20.57
C THR A 558 21.05 -12.41 21.86
N SER A 559 20.97 -13.73 22.04
CA SER A 559 20.51 -14.28 23.30
C SER A 559 21.37 -13.72 24.42
N LYS A 560 20.73 -12.97 25.33
CA LYS A 560 21.38 -12.55 26.56
C LYS A 560 21.77 -13.80 27.35
N PRO A 561 22.83 -13.72 28.18
CA PRO A 561 23.15 -14.83 29.09
C PRO A 561 21.92 -15.15 29.94
N GLU A 562 21.65 -16.44 30.11
CA GLU A 562 20.52 -16.92 30.90
C GLU A 562 20.68 -16.44 32.36
N ILE A 563 19.61 -15.86 32.90
CA ILE A 563 19.56 -15.40 34.30
C ILE A 563 18.91 -16.51 35.11
N GLU A 564 19.70 -17.23 35.90
CA GLU A 564 19.18 -18.22 36.85
C GLU A 564 18.70 -17.54 38.14
N HIS A 565 17.41 -17.70 38.47
CA HIS A 565 16.88 -17.19 39.73
C HIS A 565 17.41 -18.02 40.90
N MET A 566 18.34 -17.45 41.68
CA MET A 566 18.80 -18.05 42.92
C MET A 566 17.75 -17.89 44.02
N PHE A 567 16.94 -18.94 44.23
CA PHE A 567 16.04 -18.99 45.36
C PHE A 567 16.80 -18.92 46.68
N ARG A 568 16.21 -18.27 47.69
CA ARG A 568 16.72 -18.33 49.06
C ARG A 568 16.81 -19.79 49.50
N GLN A 569 17.94 -20.18 50.09
CA GLN A 569 18.07 -21.53 50.63
C GLN A 569 17.02 -21.74 51.74
N PRO A 570 16.34 -22.90 51.76
CA PRO A 570 15.37 -23.19 52.80
C PRO A 570 16.06 -23.21 54.17
N GLU A 571 15.43 -22.59 55.16
CA GLU A 571 15.92 -22.60 56.54
C GLU A 571 16.08 -24.03 57.05
N LYS A 572 17.19 -24.30 57.75
CA LYS A 572 17.50 -25.64 58.27
C LYS A 572 16.54 -25.99 59.42
N ARG A 573 15.70 -27.00 59.22
CA ARG A 573 14.79 -27.52 60.26
C ARG A 573 15.55 -28.47 61.21
N PRO A 574 15.19 -28.51 62.52
CA PRO A 574 15.76 -29.46 63.47
C PRO A 574 15.42 -30.91 63.08
N THR A 575 16.19 -31.87 63.58
CA THR A 575 15.96 -33.29 63.29
C THR A 575 14.66 -33.79 63.93
N ARG A 576 13.98 -34.72 63.26
CA ARG A 576 12.71 -35.31 63.76
C ARG A 576 12.87 -35.97 65.13
N ALA A 577 14.04 -36.52 65.44
CA ALA A 577 14.32 -37.14 66.73
C ALA A 577 14.21 -36.14 67.88
N VAL A 578 14.82 -34.95 67.73
CA VAL A 578 14.73 -33.88 68.74
C VAL A 578 13.29 -33.40 68.87
N SER A 579 12.61 -33.14 67.75
CA SER A 579 11.21 -32.69 67.79
C SER A 579 10.29 -33.69 68.51
N ASN A 580 10.40 -34.98 68.20
CA ASN A 580 9.58 -36.03 68.82
C ASN A 580 9.87 -36.17 70.32
N ALA A 581 11.13 -36.09 70.73
CA ALA A 581 11.51 -36.18 72.15
C ALA A 581 10.84 -35.07 72.98
N PHE A 582 10.84 -33.83 72.49
CA PHE A 582 10.15 -32.72 73.15
C PHE A 582 8.62 -32.86 73.11
N THR A 583 8.03 -33.37 72.04
CA THR A 583 6.58 -33.64 71.99
C THR A 583 6.16 -34.66 73.06
N PHE A 584 6.90 -35.75 73.25
CA PHE A 584 6.63 -36.70 74.34
C PHE A 584 6.79 -36.07 75.72
N MET A 585 7.82 -35.23 75.89
CA MET A 585 8.04 -34.50 77.14
C MET A 585 6.87 -33.58 77.51
N VAL A 586 6.21 -32.94 76.53
CA VAL A 586 5.01 -32.12 76.75
C VAL A 586 3.78 -32.96 77.14
N LEU A 587 3.69 -34.22 76.71
CA LEU A 587 2.60 -35.12 77.09
C LEU A 587 2.79 -35.74 78.49
N CYS A 588 4.02 -35.81 79.00
CA CYS A 588 4.30 -36.39 80.32
C CYS A 588 3.53 -35.73 81.48
N PRO A 589 3.44 -34.38 81.61
CA PRO A 589 2.63 -33.74 82.63
C PRO A 589 1.14 -34.11 82.59
N LEU A 590 0.57 -34.35 81.40
CA LEU A 590 -0.83 -34.76 81.27
C LEU A 590 -1.04 -36.18 81.83
N LEU A 591 -0.11 -37.10 81.55
CA LEU A 591 -0.13 -38.45 82.13
C LEU A 591 -0.02 -38.39 83.65
N LEU A 592 0.91 -37.56 84.16
CA LEU A 592 1.08 -37.35 85.60
C LEU A 592 -0.21 -36.82 86.26
N LEU A 593 -0.93 -35.90 85.60
CA LEU A 593 -2.21 -35.39 86.10
C LEU A 593 -3.26 -36.51 86.27
N PHE A 594 -3.39 -37.43 85.32
CA PHE A 594 -4.31 -38.56 85.45
C PHE A 594 -3.91 -39.54 86.57
N VAL A 595 -2.61 -39.81 86.73
CA VAL A 595 -2.10 -40.64 87.84
C VAL A 595 -2.43 -39.98 89.19
N LEU A 596 -2.23 -38.67 89.32
CA LEU A 596 -2.56 -37.94 90.54
C LEU A 596 -4.07 -37.92 90.82
N TRP A 597 -4.91 -37.74 89.80
CA TRP A 597 -6.37 -37.81 89.97
C TRP A 597 -6.85 -39.18 90.44
N PHE A 598 -6.26 -40.25 89.92
CA PHE A 598 -6.54 -41.61 90.39
C PHE A 598 -6.14 -41.79 91.86
N ASN A 599 -4.94 -41.33 92.25
CA ASN A 599 -4.45 -41.41 93.62
C ASN A 599 -5.28 -40.55 94.61
N LEU A 600 -5.78 -39.40 94.17
CA LEU A 600 -6.63 -38.51 94.98
C LEU A 600 -8.10 -38.98 95.05
N GLY A 601 -8.48 -40.02 94.31
CA GLY A 601 -9.85 -40.55 94.31
C GLY A 601 -10.88 -39.66 93.60
N VAL A 602 -10.44 -38.80 92.66
CA VAL A 602 -11.34 -37.95 91.86
C VAL A 602 -12.27 -38.85 91.05
N ASN A 603 -13.58 -38.73 91.26
CA ASN A 603 -14.58 -39.58 90.63
C ASN A 603 -15.74 -38.77 90.06
N LEU A 604 -16.46 -39.37 89.09
CA LEU A 604 -17.62 -38.76 88.41
C LEU A 604 -18.96 -39.22 88.99
N ARG A 605 -19.01 -39.65 90.27
CA ARG A 605 -20.23 -40.27 90.86
C ARG A 605 -21.47 -39.36 90.86
N ASN A 606 -21.27 -38.04 90.85
CA ASN A 606 -22.36 -37.06 90.83
C ASN A 606 -22.83 -36.68 89.41
N PHE A 607 -22.38 -37.40 88.38
CA PHE A 607 -22.83 -37.15 87.00
C PHE A 607 -24.26 -37.67 86.80
N THR A 608 -25.21 -36.75 86.58
CA THR A 608 -26.62 -37.10 86.33
C THR A 608 -26.91 -37.16 84.84
N PHE A 609 -27.55 -38.24 84.37
CA PHE A 609 -28.00 -38.42 82.99
C PHE A 609 -29.26 -37.59 82.65
N ALA A 610 -29.30 -36.34 83.07
CA ALA A 610 -30.34 -35.39 82.67
C ALA A 610 -30.05 -34.88 81.24
N PRO A 611 -31.09 -34.60 80.43
CA PRO A 611 -30.88 -34.10 79.06
C PRO A 611 -30.01 -32.85 78.99
N SER A 612 -30.19 -31.89 79.92
CA SER A 612 -29.38 -30.68 80.03
C SER A 612 -27.90 -30.97 80.27
N THR A 613 -27.59 -31.94 81.15
CA THR A 613 -26.21 -32.33 81.46
C THR A 613 -25.52 -32.98 80.27
N ILE A 614 -26.20 -33.90 79.58
CA ILE A 614 -25.65 -34.59 78.41
C ILE A 614 -25.43 -33.58 77.28
N LEU A 615 -26.43 -32.75 76.97
CA LEU A 615 -26.35 -31.75 75.91
C LEU A 615 -25.26 -30.70 76.18
N PHE A 616 -25.06 -30.29 77.44
CA PHE A 616 -23.99 -29.37 77.79
C PHE A 616 -22.60 -29.97 77.54
N HIS A 617 -22.34 -31.20 77.99
CA HIS A 617 -21.03 -31.85 77.80
C HIS A 617 -20.79 -32.23 76.33
N LEU A 618 -21.83 -32.66 75.62
CA LEU A 618 -21.76 -32.90 74.17
C LEU A 618 -21.47 -31.61 73.41
N GLY A 619 -22.11 -30.50 73.80
CA GLY A 619 -21.87 -29.17 73.25
C GLY A 619 -20.43 -28.69 73.50
N LEU A 620 -19.93 -28.85 74.73
CA LEU A 620 -18.54 -28.52 75.08
C LEU A 620 -17.53 -29.38 74.30
N GLY A 621 -17.76 -30.69 74.21
CA GLY A 621 -16.94 -31.59 73.39
C GLY A 621 -16.98 -31.21 71.91
N SER A 622 -18.14 -30.84 71.39
CA SER A 622 -18.31 -30.38 70.01
C SER A 622 -17.55 -29.09 69.74
N MET A 623 -17.49 -28.15 70.70
CA MET A 623 -16.66 -26.95 70.56
C MET A 623 -15.16 -27.27 70.50
N LEU A 624 -14.68 -28.20 71.34
CA LEU A 624 -13.27 -28.61 71.30
C LEU A 624 -12.92 -29.31 69.98
N VAL A 625 -13.81 -30.15 69.47
CA VAL A 625 -13.68 -30.76 68.15
C VAL A 625 -13.69 -29.68 67.07
N LEU A 626 -14.58 -28.70 67.14
CA LEU A 626 -14.63 -27.60 66.18
C LEU A 626 -13.33 -26.77 66.18
N LEU A 627 -12.72 -26.55 67.35
CA LEU A 627 -11.40 -25.91 67.45
C LEU A 627 -10.30 -26.73 66.78
N TYR A 628 -10.31 -28.06 66.94
CA TYR A 628 -9.39 -28.94 66.22
C TYR A 628 -9.64 -28.94 64.70
N MET A 629 -10.91 -28.96 64.29
CA MET A 629 -11.27 -28.87 62.88
C MET A 629 -10.89 -27.51 62.28
N PHE A 630 -10.94 -26.42 63.05
CA PHE A 630 -10.42 -25.10 62.66
C PHE A 630 -8.91 -25.09 62.48
N TRP A 631 -8.18 -25.75 63.38
CA TRP A 631 -6.72 -25.87 63.23
C TRP A 631 -6.31 -26.70 61.99
N SER A 632 -7.12 -27.68 61.59
CA SER A 632 -6.78 -28.58 60.48
C SER A 632 -7.35 -28.15 59.12
N HIS A 633 -8.61 -27.69 59.06
CA HIS A 633 -9.33 -27.54 57.80
C HIS A 633 -10.29 -26.33 57.69
N LEU A 634 -10.93 -25.84 58.77
CA LEU A 634 -11.91 -24.76 58.66
C LEU A 634 -11.25 -23.37 58.58
N ASN A 635 -11.88 -22.49 57.79
CA ASN A 635 -11.56 -21.07 57.79
C ASN A 635 -12.22 -20.35 58.97
N MET A 636 -11.72 -19.14 59.29
CA MET A 636 -12.17 -18.35 60.45
C MET A 636 -13.68 -18.09 60.44
N PHE A 637 -14.26 -17.71 59.30
CA PHE A 637 -15.69 -17.39 59.21
C PHE A 637 -16.59 -18.62 59.39
N ASP A 638 -16.21 -19.77 58.83
CA ASP A 638 -16.96 -21.02 59.00
C ASP A 638 -16.89 -21.50 60.45
N MET A 639 -15.70 -21.43 61.06
CA MET A 639 -15.53 -21.72 62.48
C MET A 639 -16.45 -20.82 63.33
N LEU A 640 -16.44 -19.51 63.11
CA LEU A 640 -17.29 -18.57 63.86
C LEU A 640 -18.79 -18.86 63.67
N LYS A 641 -19.23 -19.21 62.46
CA LYS A 641 -20.62 -19.58 62.18
C LYS A 641 -21.04 -20.82 62.97
N TYR A 642 -20.27 -21.91 62.87
CA TYR A 642 -20.57 -23.15 63.60
C TYR A 642 -20.43 -22.96 65.11
N LEU A 643 -19.43 -22.21 65.56
CA LEU A 643 -19.21 -21.90 66.97
C LEU A 643 -20.35 -21.05 67.52
N THR A 644 -20.91 -20.12 66.75
CA THR A 644 -22.06 -19.33 67.21
C THR A 644 -23.29 -20.24 67.42
N ALA A 645 -23.54 -21.18 66.50
CA ALA A 645 -24.65 -22.12 66.61
C ALA A 645 -24.48 -23.10 67.79
N VAL A 646 -23.34 -23.81 67.84
CA VAL A 646 -23.02 -24.77 68.92
C VAL A 646 -22.86 -24.04 70.25
N GLY A 647 -22.27 -22.84 70.22
CA GLY A 647 -22.10 -21.90 71.33
C GLY A 647 -23.41 -21.52 71.98
N GLY A 648 -24.33 -20.96 71.20
CA GLY A 648 -25.66 -20.59 71.67
C GLY A 648 -26.42 -21.79 72.25
N PHE A 649 -26.36 -22.94 71.58
CA PHE A 649 -26.98 -24.17 72.09
C PHE A 649 -26.39 -24.62 73.43
N THR A 650 -25.06 -24.67 73.54
CA THR A 650 -24.36 -25.11 74.75
C THR A 650 -24.59 -24.12 75.90
N PHE A 651 -24.68 -22.82 75.62
CA PHE A 651 -24.99 -21.79 76.60
C PHE A 651 -26.37 -22.04 77.25
N LEU A 652 -27.41 -22.31 76.46
CA LEU A 652 -28.75 -22.59 76.98
C LEU A 652 -28.78 -23.90 77.81
N ALA A 653 -28.16 -24.97 77.30
CA ALA A 653 -28.07 -26.24 78.02
C ALA A 653 -27.30 -26.09 79.35
N GLY A 654 -26.19 -25.36 79.32
CA GLY A 654 -25.36 -25.04 80.49
C GLY A 654 -26.10 -24.22 81.52
N ASN A 655 -26.82 -23.18 81.11
CA ASN A 655 -27.64 -22.36 82.03
C ASN A 655 -28.67 -23.24 82.77
N ARG A 656 -29.35 -24.15 82.07
CA ARG A 656 -30.31 -25.07 82.70
C ARG A 656 -29.64 -26.08 83.63
N MET A 657 -28.50 -26.67 83.20
CA MET A 657 -27.74 -27.62 84.03
C MET A 657 -27.25 -26.96 85.33
N LEU A 658 -26.61 -25.80 85.22
CA LEU A 658 -26.10 -25.05 86.37
C LEU A 658 -27.24 -24.59 87.30
N SER A 659 -28.37 -24.15 86.74
CA SER A 659 -29.57 -23.80 87.54
C SER A 659 -30.10 -24.99 88.33
N GLN A 660 -30.16 -26.19 87.73
CA GLN A 660 -30.58 -27.41 88.42
C GLN A 660 -29.59 -27.84 89.50
N MET A 661 -28.28 -27.72 89.24
CA MET A 661 -27.25 -28.00 90.24
C MET A 661 -27.34 -27.02 91.42
N ALA A 662 -27.58 -25.73 91.14
CA ALA A 662 -27.80 -24.72 92.15
C ALA A 662 -29.08 -25.00 92.97
N ALA A 663 -30.19 -25.31 92.31
CA ALA A 663 -31.44 -25.68 92.99
C ALA A 663 -31.28 -26.93 93.87
N LYS A 664 -30.55 -27.95 93.40
CA LYS A 664 -30.21 -29.12 94.23
C LYS A 664 -29.38 -28.74 95.45
N ARG A 665 -28.34 -27.91 95.29
CA ARG A 665 -27.53 -27.39 96.41
C ARG A 665 -28.40 -26.64 97.42
N ILE A 666 -29.21 -25.69 96.95
CA ILE A 666 -30.13 -24.91 97.78
C ILE A 666 -31.14 -25.83 98.49
N SER A 667 -31.72 -26.82 97.81
CA SER A 667 -32.64 -27.78 98.44
C SER A 667 -31.95 -28.66 99.48
N SER A 668 -30.71 -29.10 99.24
CA SER A 668 -29.93 -29.87 100.20
C SER A 668 -29.59 -29.04 101.44
N GLU A 669 -29.28 -27.76 101.25
CA GLU A 669 -29.02 -26.79 102.32
C GLU A 669 -30.29 -26.49 103.13
N HIS A 670 -31.43 -26.27 102.47
CA HIS A 670 -32.72 -26.07 103.13
C HIS A 670 -33.26 -27.33 103.83
N SER A 671 -32.98 -28.53 103.29
CA SER A 671 -33.32 -29.80 103.95
C SER A 671 -32.50 -30.05 105.22
N GLY A 672 -31.35 -29.37 105.35
CA GLY A 672 -30.53 -29.36 106.56
C GLY A 672 -30.98 -28.35 107.63
N TRP A 673 -31.98 -27.48 107.37
CA TRP A 673 -32.41 -26.47 108.35
C TRP A 673 -33.44 -27.03 109.36
N PRO A 674 -33.20 -26.90 110.69
CA PRO A 674 -34.15 -27.29 111.74
C PRO A 674 -35.54 -26.60 111.66
N PRO A 675 -36.61 -27.26 112.15
CA PRO A 675 -38.02 -26.96 111.82
C PRO A 675 -38.57 -25.58 112.23
N LYS A 676 -37.88 -24.82 113.10
CA LYS A 676 -38.35 -23.50 113.56
C LYS A 676 -38.36 -22.42 112.46
N HIS A 677 -37.60 -22.59 111.38
CA HIS A 677 -37.58 -21.65 110.25
C HIS A 677 -38.53 -22.00 109.10
N LYS A 678 -39.17 -23.19 109.12
CA LYS A 678 -40.20 -23.54 108.11
C LYS A 678 -41.50 -22.76 108.30
N ALA A 679 -41.80 -22.34 109.54
CA ALA A 679 -43.04 -21.65 109.89
C ALA A 679 -43.07 -20.16 109.47
N ALA A 680 -41.92 -19.54 109.21
CA ALA A 680 -41.86 -18.12 108.85
C ALA A 680 -42.21 -17.83 107.36
N LEU A 681 -42.34 -18.87 106.52
CA LEU A 681 -42.61 -18.73 105.08
C LEU A 681 -44.01 -19.23 104.66
N THR A 682 -44.82 -19.74 105.60
CA THR A 682 -46.24 -20.07 105.38
C THR A 682 -47.20 -18.91 105.72
N GLY A 683 -46.69 -17.68 105.77
CA GLY A 683 -47.47 -16.45 105.93
C GLY A 683 -48.22 -16.06 104.65
N GLY A 684 -49.14 -16.93 104.20
CA GLY A 684 -50.18 -16.63 103.21
C GLY A 684 -51.54 -16.48 103.92
N LYS A 685 -52.19 -15.33 103.75
CA LYS A 685 -53.56 -15.03 104.22
C LYS A 685 -54.59 -16.06 103.70
N PRO A 686 -55.68 -16.30 104.44
CA PRO A 686 -56.83 -17.01 103.92
C PRO A 686 -57.65 -16.10 102.98
N LYS A 687 -57.79 -16.52 101.73
CA LYS A 687 -59.05 -16.58 100.96
C LYS A 687 -58.86 -17.44 99.73
#